data_AF-A0A916S6I7-F1
#
_entry.id   AF-A0A916S6I7-F1
#
_cell.length_a   1.000
_cell.length_b   1.000
_cell.length_c   1.000
_cell.angle_alpha   90.00
_cell.angle_beta   90.00
_cell.angle_gamma   90.00
#
_symmetry.space_group_name_H-M   'P 1'
#
loop_
_entity.id
_entity.type
_entity.pdbx_description
1 polymer ?
#
loop_
_entity_poly.entity_id
_entity_poly.type
_entity_poly.pdbx_seq_one_letter_code
_entity_poly.pdbx_strand_id
1 'polypeptide(L)'
;MKQIIRFRWVIAILWIVVAVSLFIFAPNLQELVREKGQITAPEDSPSVQAGRVLDTMSTDDAGSKTSSVLVFYEEDGFTQQEKDEVANVITRLEENEQELGVTNILSFLDDKAIEEQTVASDGKTIIVPFQLSLDNKDIMEARDSIYELIDDINIEHYLTGEAFISQDIITNSEEGLKKTEIITVGLILIILFAVFKSLVAPFIPLLTVGISYLAAQGIVSILADTINFPLSTFTQIFMVAVMFGIGTDYCILLISRFKEELASDISIKQAVINTYKFSGKTILFAGIAVLIGFSTIGLSSFSLYQSAVAVAVGVFVVLIALATLVPFFLVVLGKKLFWPFDKTVSHKDSKLWGSAGNLAWGRPIIALLIVAVITVPALLTYDGDKSYNSLEEIGDSYASVKGFNYIADSFGPGQIMPTTVVLEANEPIDTAEEFQQMERISEALSKIEGVDHVRSATRPTGEIIEDFKVEQFTGQLADGIGQSTDGISQIEAGLTEAASELENSKPQLEEAQSGVDELLAGTEAARSGIQDVQSALHQIANGIEAGALGTGEVKSGLVAIKDNLSQTIAGNKELLNGYQQLAAGLSNLNEQQFSSLAQLPGTINQVYSSLGSVLQNHPELQQDTDFMTAYLTLEELSKQVEPLGNIKQLMETQVIAPLHQLNDQNEQYNLAMSISAQEQIIAGIDELITGVEQLESGLHQAASGQSQVVTNLPNLEEGLSQLYGGQEQLKTAFQDMQNQLSELSTGLGEGASGLQQVGDGLNEVKGYLAEIETDENNPIVMIPEEALENKTFMEGAGIYLSDDKSIAKFEVVLAINPYSTEALQLIDVIQNKVDEVKQQTIFENSESLLGGITSTNNDLQNVSDEDYSKTVVYMIAGIFIILIILLRSIIMPIYLIGSLVITYFTSMAFAEIIFVNVLGFDGLTWAVPFFAFVMLTALGIDYSIFLMDRFNEYREANLKEAMITAMKKMGTVIISAAVILGGTFGAMLPSGVLSILQIATVVLIGLFLYAIVMLPLFIPVMVKLFGNANWWPFNYKK
;
A
#
# COMPACT_ATOMS: atom_id res chain seq x y z
N MET A 1 -1.34 -52.76 -65.68
CA MET A 1 -2.58 -53.58 -65.63
C MET A 1 -2.40 -55.05 -66.00
N LYS A 2 -1.93 -55.43 -67.20
CA LYS A 2 -1.78 -56.87 -67.59
C LYS A 2 -0.96 -57.70 -66.59
N GLN A 3 0.14 -57.14 -66.07
CA GLN A 3 0.97 -57.79 -65.04
C GLN A 3 0.25 -57.91 -63.69
N ILE A 4 -0.45 -56.85 -63.26
CA ILE A 4 -1.25 -56.86 -62.02
C ILE A 4 -2.30 -57.98 -62.05
N ILE A 5 -3.01 -58.12 -63.17
CA ILE A 5 -3.99 -59.20 -63.37
C ILE A 5 -3.33 -60.59 -63.31
N ARG A 6 -2.09 -60.72 -63.81
CA ARG A 6 -1.33 -61.98 -63.79
C ARG A 6 -0.92 -62.38 -62.37
N PHE A 7 -0.47 -61.43 -61.56
CA PHE A 7 0.01 -61.66 -60.19
C PHE A 7 -1.03 -61.37 -59.10
N ARG A 8 -2.31 -61.24 -59.47
CA ARG A 8 -3.41 -60.79 -58.60
C ARG A 8 -3.48 -61.47 -57.22
N TRP A 9 -3.21 -62.78 -57.14
CA TRP A 9 -3.24 -63.52 -55.87
C TRP A 9 -2.05 -63.18 -54.98
N VAL A 10 -0.85 -63.04 -55.55
CA VAL A 10 0.34 -62.62 -54.81
C VAL A 10 0.15 -61.20 -54.27
N ILE A 11 -0.41 -60.32 -55.09
CA ILE A 11 -0.71 -58.93 -54.71
C ILE A 11 -1.73 -58.87 -53.57
N ALA A 12 -2.82 -59.64 -53.66
CA ALA A 12 -3.84 -59.66 -52.61
C ALA A 12 -3.29 -60.23 -51.28
N ILE A 13 -2.49 -61.30 -51.33
CA ILE A 13 -1.82 -61.85 -50.14
C ILE A 13 -0.84 -60.83 -49.56
N LEU A 14 -0.05 -60.15 -50.40
CA LEU A 14 0.89 -59.12 -49.96
C LEU A 14 0.18 -57.98 -49.23
N TRP A 15 -0.97 -57.51 -49.74
CA TRP A 15 -1.78 -56.48 -49.07
C TRP A 15 -2.26 -56.92 -47.70
N ILE A 16 -2.76 -58.15 -47.58
CA ILE A 16 -3.22 -58.70 -46.29
C ILE A 16 -2.04 -58.81 -45.33
N VAL A 17 -0.90 -59.35 -45.78
CA VAL A 17 0.31 -59.49 -44.95
C VAL A 17 0.81 -58.13 -44.49
N VAL A 18 0.90 -57.13 -45.38
CA VAL A 18 1.34 -55.78 -45.04
C VAL A 18 0.36 -55.12 -44.06
N ALA A 19 -0.95 -55.17 -44.30
CA ALA A 19 -1.94 -54.57 -43.42
C ALA A 19 -1.95 -55.22 -42.03
N VAL A 20 -1.90 -56.55 -41.95
CA VAL A 20 -1.83 -57.28 -40.67
C VAL A 20 -0.51 -57.01 -39.96
N SER A 21 0.61 -56.98 -40.69
CA SER A 21 1.92 -56.65 -40.12
C SER A 21 1.94 -55.24 -39.55
N LEU A 22 1.44 -54.26 -40.28
CA LEU A 22 1.36 -52.88 -39.81
C LEU A 22 0.40 -52.75 -38.62
N PHE A 23 -0.75 -53.43 -38.64
CA PHE A 23 -1.68 -53.41 -37.51
C PHE A 23 -1.10 -53.99 -36.21
N ILE A 24 -0.24 -55.01 -36.30
CA ILE A 24 0.36 -55.67 -35.13
C ILE A 24 1.63 -54.97 -34.64
N PHE A 25 2.48 -54.49 -35.55
CA PHE A 25 3.82 -54.00 -35.23
C PHE A 25 3.96 -52.48 -35.26
N ALA A 26 3.02 -51.74 -35.86
CA ALA A 26 3.07 -50.28 -35.81
C ALA A 26 2.59 -49.77 -34.45
N PRO A 27 3.11 -48.63 -33.98
CA PRO A 27 2.62 -47.97 -32.78
C PRO A 27 1.13 -47.63 -32.87
N ASN A 28 0.46 -47.54 -31.73
CA ASN A 28 -0.94 -47.14 -31.67
C ASN A 28 -1.06 -45.65 -32.06
N LEU A 29 -1.76 -45.38 -33.18
CA LEU A 29 -1.92 -44.01 -33.64
C LEU A 29 -2.76 -43.15 -32.68
N GLN A 30 -3.71 -43.73 -31.94
CA GLN A 30 -4.54 -42.98 -30.99
C GLN A 30 -3.69 -42.49 -29.81
N GLU A 31 -2.87 -43.38 -29.26
CA GLU A 31 -1.91 -43.06 -28.20
C GLU A 31 -0.90 -42.00 -28.66
N LEU A 32 -0.34 -42.15 -29.87
CA LEU A 32 0.55 -41.14 -30.45
C LEU A 32 -0.13 -39.77 -30.68
N VAL A 33 -1.42 -39.76 -31.05
CA VAL A 33 -2.20 -38.51 -31.18
C VAL A 33 -2.44 -37.89 -29.81
N ARG A 34 -2.64 -38.69 -28.76
CA ARG A 34 -2.80 -38.19 -27.39
C ARG A 34 -1.52 -37.55 -26.86
N GLU A 35 -0.36 -38.16 -27.14
CA GLU A 35 0.95 -37.65 -26.72
C GLU A 35 1.47 -36.49 -27.56
N LYS A 36 1.34 -36.57 -28.90
CA LYS A 36 2.01 -35.64 -29.84
C LYS A 36 1.05 -34.83 -30.70
N GLY A 37 -0.26 -35.08 -30.61
CA GLY A 37 -1.29 -34.45 -31.44
C GLY A 37 -2.06 -33.32 -30.75
N GLN A 38 -1.60 -32.88 -29.58
CA GLN A 38 -2.17 -31.73 -28.88
C GLN A 38 -1.84 -30.43 -29.63
N ILE A 39 -2.74 -29.47 -29.54
CA ILE A 39 -2.56 -28.16 -30.18
C ILE A 39 -1.72 -27.31 -29.23
N THR A 40 -0.51 -26.98 -29.64
CA THR A 40 0.38 -26.10 -28.88
C THR A 40 0.79 -24.91 -29.74
N ALA A 41 0.99 -23.77 -29.09
CA ALA A 41 1.67 -22.65 -29.72
C ALA A 41 3.14 -23.02 -30.03
N PRO A 42 3.77 -22.42 -31.05
CA PRO A 42 5.18 -22.62 -31.34
C PRO A 42 6.09 -22.42 -30.12
N GLU A 43 7.21 -23.14 -30.04
CA GLU A 43 8.12 -23.05 -28.89
C GLU A 43 8.72 -21.65 -28.67
N ASP A 44 8.81 -20.86 -29.73
CA ASP A 44 9.33 -19.48 -29.69
C ASP A 44 8.24 -18.45 -29.34
N SER A 45 6.99 -18.87 -29.12
CA SER A 45 5.89 -17.96 -28.78
C SER A 45 6.02 -17.40 -27.37
N PRO A 46 5.69 -16.10 -27.14
CA PRO A 46 5.76 -15.47 -25.82
C PRO A 46 5.04 -16.25 -24.70
N SER A 47 3.86 -16.82 -24.96
CA SER A 47 3.13 -17.60 -23.95
C SER A 47 3.81 -18.89 -23.53
N VAL A 48 4.46 -19.58 -24.47
CA VAL A 48 5.21 -20.81 -24.19
C VAL A 48 6.49 -20.48 -23.41
N GLN A 49 7.14 -19.37 -23.74
CA GLN A 49 8.30 -18.88 -22.99
C GLN A 49 7.90 -18.45 -21.57
N ALA A 50 6.79 -17.72 -21.41
CA ALA A 50 6.25 -17.35 -20.10
C ALA A 50 5.99 -18.58 -19.23
N GLY A 51 5.38 -19.64 -19.79
CA GLY A 51 5.19 -20.91 -19.10
C GLY A 51 6.50 -21.54 -18.62
N ARG A 52 7.52 -21.59 -19.47
CA ARG A 52 8.86 -22.11 -19.09
C ARG A 52 9.51 -21.30 -17.97
N VAL A 53 9.35 -19.98 -17.98
CA VAL A 53 9.89 -19.10 -16.93
C VAL A 53 9.13 -19.33 -15.62
N LEU A 54 7.80 -19.46 -15.68
CA LEU A 54 6.96 -19.79 -14.51
C LEU A 54 7.32 -21.15 -13.91
N ASP A 55 7.62 -22.16 -14.73
CA ASP A 55 8.08 -23.48 -14.27
C ASP A 55 9.39 -23.41 -13.47
N THR A 56 10.20 -22.37 -13.65
CA THR A 56 11.45 -22.16 -12.90
C THR A 56 11.31 -21.37 -11.61
N MET A 57 10.10 -20.86 -11.29
CA MET A 57 9.89 -20.05 -10.08
C MET A 57 10.10 -20.83 -8.78
N SER A 58 9.88 -22.15 -8.77
CA SER A 58 10.09 -23.01 -7.59
C SER A 58 11.28 -23.95 -7.80
N THR A 59 12.17 -24.01 -6.81
CA THR A 59 13.42 -24.78 -6.86
C THR A 59 13.25 -26.30 -6.67
N ASP A 60 12.08 -26.76 -6.25
CA ASP A 60 11.90 -28.10 -5.69
C ASP A 60 11.43 -29.21 -6.65
N ASP A 61 11.04 -28.98 -7.91
CA ASP A 61 10.76 -30.09 -8.83
C ASP A 61 10.85 -29.70 -10.31
N ALA A 62 11.69 -30.42 -11.07
CA ALA A 62 11.78 -30.35 -12.53
C ALA A 62 10.68 -31.16 -13.26
N GLY A 63 9.57 -31.44 -12.58
CA GLY A 63 8.44 -32.25 -13.07
C GLY A 63 7.36 -31.40 -13.74
N SER A 64 6.57 -31.98 -14.64
CA SER A 64 5.46 -31.27 -15.28
C SER A 64 4.32 -31.12 -14.28
N LYS A 65 4.19 -29.92 -13.70
CA LYS A 65 3.10 -29.54 -12.81
C LYS A 65 2.03 -28.78 -13.59
N THR A 66 0.76 -29.06 -13.34
CA THR A 66 -0.36 -28.33 -13.94
C THR A 66 -1.26 -27.75 -12.85
N SER A 67 -1.68 -26.50 -13.01
CA SER A 67 -2.63 -25.86 -12.11
C SER A 67 -4.02 -26.47 -12.30
N SER A 68 -4.62 -26.90 -11.19
CA SER A 68 -5.90 -27.61 -11.17
C SER A 68 -6.78 -27.05 -10.06
N VAL A 69 -8.09 -27.16 -10.23
CA VAL A 69 -9.05 -26.68 -9.23
C VAL A 69 -10.13 -27.75 -9.01
N LEU A 70 -10.34 -28.12 -7.75
CA LEU A 70 -11.50 -28.88 -7.33
C LEU A 70 -12.58 -27.91 -6.88
N VAL A 71 -13.74 -27.97 -7.52
CA VAL A 71 -14.88 -27.07 -7.30
C VAL A 71 -15.96 -27.81 -6.55
N PHE A 72 -16.54 -27.16 -5.55
CA PHE A 72 -17.74 -27.60 -4.85
C PHE A 72 -18.82 -26.54 -5.05
N TYR A 73 -20.04 -26.98 -5.33
CA TYR A 73 -21.17 -26.10 -5.62
C TYR A 73 -22.41 -26.51 -4.82
N GLU A 74 -23.11 -25.52 -4.25
CA GLU A 74 -24.43 -25.65 -3.64
C GLU A 74 -25.34 -24.49 -4.07
N GLU A 75 -26.49 -24.81 -4.68
CA GLU A 75 -27.40 -23.82 -5.27
C GLU A 75 -27.93 -22.80 -4.24
N ASP A 76 -28.20 -23.27 -3.01
CA ASP A 76 -28.73 -22.49 -1.90
C ASP A 76 -27.64 -21.89 -0.99
N GLY A 77 -26.37 -22.18 -1.28
CA GLY A 77 -25.20 -21.81 -0.48
C GLY A 77 -24.84 -22.81 0.62
N PHE A 78 -23.56 -22.86 0.99
CA PHE A 78 -23.02 -23.83 1.94
C PHE A 78 -23.48 -23.58 3.39
N THR A 79 -24.02 -24.62 4.04
CA THR A 79 -24.18 -24.67 5.49
C THR A 79 -22.85 -24.91 6.19
N GLN A 80 -22.77 -24.63 7.50
CA GLN A 80 -21.55 -24.92 8.27
C GLN A 80 -21.19 -26.42 8.24
N GLN A 81 -22.18 -27.32 8.22
CA GLN A 81 -21.93 -28.75 8.14
C GLN A 81 -21.29 -29.13 6.79
N GLU A 82 -21.80 -28.59 5.68
CA GLU A 82 -21.23 -28.85 4.35
C GLU A 82 -19.84 -28.24 4.21
N LYS A 83 -19.59 -27.05 4.78
CA LYS A 83 -18.23 -26.49 4.87
C LYS A 83 -17.30 -27.42 5.65
N ASP A 84 -17.74 -27.99 6.77
CA ASP A 84 -16.94 -28.96 7.54
C ASP A 84 -16.70 -30.27 6.74
N GLU A 85 -17.64 -30.68 5.87
CA GLU A 85 -17.46 -31.82 4.95
C GLU A 85 -16.39 -31.52 3.88
N VAL A 86 -16.42 -30.33 3.27
CA VAL A 86 -15.37 -29.89 2.32
C VAL A 86 -14.02 -29.78 3.02
N ALA A 87 -13.98 -29.25 4.25
CA ALA A 87 -12.77 -29.19 5.07
C ALA A 87 -12.13 -30.58 5.26
N ASN A 88 -12.94 -31.60 5.56
CA ASN A 88 -12.46 -32.98 5.69
C ASN A 88 -11.93 -33.55 4.35
N VAL A 89 -12.51 -33.14 3.21
CA VAL A 89 -11.98 -33.51 1.89
C VAL A 89 -10.59 -32.91 1.68
N ILE A 90 -10.40 -31.63 2.00
CA ILE A 90 -9.10 -30.96 1.87
C ILE A 90 -8.04 -31.64 2.73
N THR A 91 -8.35 -31.94 3.99
CA THR A 91 -7.44 -32.68 4.88
C THR A 91 -7.06 -34.06 4.31
N ARG A 92 -8.01 -34.78 3.70
CA ARG A 92 -7.70 -36.06 3.02
C ARG A 92 -6.80 -35.87 1.81
N LEU A 93 -6.97 -34.80 1.04
CA LEU A 93 -6.09 -34.49 -0.09
C LEU A 93 -4.65 -34.22 0.39
N GLU A 94 -4.50 -33.41 1.45
CA GLU A 94 -3.22 -33.12 2.09
C GLU A 94 -2.54 -34.38 2.65
N GLU A 95 -3.29 -35.24 3.34
CA GLU A 95 -2.77 -36.51 3.89
C GLU A 95 -2.27 -37.47 2.81
N ASN A 96 -2.76 -37.34 1.57
CA ASN A 96 -2.43 -38.20 0.42
C ASN A 96 -1.67 -37.46 -0.69
N GLU A 97 -1.05 -36.31 -0.40
CA GLU A 97 -0.39 -35.42 -1.37
C GLU A 97 0.61 -36.17 -2.28
N GLN A 98 1.48 -37.00 -1.71
CA GLN A 98 2.50 -37.75 -2.46
C GLN A 98 1.91 -38.86 -3.33
N GLU A 99 0.84 -39.52 -2.88
CA GLU A 99 0.20 -40.59 -3.64
C GLU A 99 -0.60 -40.01 -4.81
N LEU A 100 -1.31 -38.91 -4.58
CA LEU A 100 -2.12 -38.23 -5.60
C LEU A 100 -1.27 -37.36 -6.54
N GLY A 101 -0.04 -37.01 -6.15
CA GLY A 101 0.78 -36.04 -6.87
C GLY A 101 0.25 -34.62 -6.74
N VAL A 102 -0.49 -34.33 -5.67
CA VAL A 102 -1.09 -33.01 -5.42
C VAL A 102 -0.14 -32.23 -4.50
N THR A 103 0.12 -30.97 -4.81
CA THR A 103 1.00 -30.08 -4.03
C THR A 103 0.40 -28.67 -4.00
N ASN A 104 0.86 -27.81 -3.08
CA ASN A 104 0.40 -26.41 -2.99
C ASN A 104 -1.13 -26.27 -2.95
N ILE A 105 -1.78 -27.12 -2.15
CA ILE A 105 -3.23 -27.05 -1.92
C ILE A 105 -3.52 -25.75 -1.16
N LEU A 106 -4.43 -24.92 -1.69
CA LEU A 106 -4.92 -23.74 -1.00
C LEU A 106 -6.20 -24.09 -0.23
N SER A 107 -6.11 -24.08 1.10
CA SER A 107 -7.22 -24.44 1.98
C SER A 107 -7.86 -23.20 2.59
N PHE A 108 -9.18 -23.07 2.51
CA PHE A 108 -9.91 -22.01 3.22
C PHE A 108 -9.80 -22.12 4.75
N LEU A 109 -9.21 -23.21 5.26
CA LEU A 109 -8.97 -23.44 6.69
C LEU A 109 -7.69 -22.74 7.19
N ASP A 110 -6.79 -22.35 6.29
CA ASP A 110 -5.46 -21.88 6.64
C ASP A 110 -5.48 -20.48 7.25
N ASP A 111 -6.09 -19.52 6.54
CA ASP A 111 -6.26 -18.14 6.98
C ASP A 111 -7.48 -17.49 6.29
N LYS A 112 -8.01 -16.44 6.93
CA LYS A 112 -9.13 -15.65 6.42
C LYS A 112 -8.89 -15.07 5.02
N ALA A 113 -7.66 -14.66 4.70
CA ALA A 113 -7.31 -14.14 3.37
C ALA A 113 -7.38 -15.22 2.27
N ILE A 114 -7.15 -16.48 2.61
CA ILE A 114 -7.33 -17.61 1.69
C ILE A 114 -8.81 -17.97 1.59
N GLU A 115 -9.55 -17.94 2.70
CA GLU A 115 -11.02 -18.13 2.69
C GLU A 115 -11.71 -17.14 1.75
N GLU A 116 -11.37 -15.86 1.81
CA GLU A 116 -11.95 -14.81 0.95
C GLU A 116 -11.63 -15.01 -0.55
N GLN A 117 -10.56 -15.74 -0.89
CA GLN A 117 -10.20 -16.08 -2.28
C GLN A 117 -10.75 -17.42 -2.77
N THR A 118 -11.10 -18.32 -1.85
CA THR A 118 -11.48 -19.71 -2.16
C THR A 118 -12.95 -20.00 -1.89
N VAL A 119 -13.64 -19.15 -1.14
CA VAL A 119 -15.08 -19.20 -0.90
C VAL A 119 -15.75 -18.00 -1.56
N ALA A 120 -16.68 -18.25 -2.47
CA ALA A 120 -17.34 -17.19 -3.21
C ALA A 120 -18.17 -16.29 -2.27
N SER A 121 -18.27 -15.01 -2.62
CA SER A 121 -19.02 -14.02 -1.85
C SER A 121 -20.52 -14.31 -1.78
N ASP A 122 -21.07 -15.02 -2.77
CA ASP A 122 -22.45 -15.53 -2.78
C ASP A 122 -22.65 -16.76 -1.88
N GLY A 123 -21.57 -17.35 -1.37
CA GLY A 123 -21.55 -18.54 -0.53
C GLY A 123 -21.92 -19.83 -1.25
N LYS A 124 -22.01 -19.85 -2.58
CA LYS A 124 -22.48 -21.00 -3.39
C LYS A 124 -21.39 -21.87 -3.94
N THR A 125 -20.18 -21.33 -4.08
CA THR A 125 -19.05 -22.04 -4.68
C THR A 125 -17.85 -21.99 -3.76
N ILE A 126 -17.22 -23.15 -3.52
CA ILE A 126 -15.93 -23.27 -2.86
C ILE A 126 -14.95 -23.88 -3.86
N ILE A 127 -13.78 -23.27 -4.01
CA ILE A 127 -12.71 -23.77 -4.86
C ILE A 127 -11.53 -24.20 -4.02
N VAL A 128 -10.88 -25.28 -4.45
CA VAL A 128 -9.63 -25.77 -3.85
C VAL A 128 -8.60 -25.82 -4.98
N PRO A 129 -7.85 -24.72 -5.19
CA PRO A 129 -6.73 -24.70 -6.12
C PRO A 129 -5.59 -25.58 -5.61
N PHE A 130 -4.92 -26.29 -6.52
CA PHE A 130 -3.73 -27.09 -6.23
C PHE A 130 -2.87 -27.28 -7.48
N GLN A 131 -1.61 -27.67 -7.29
CA GLN A 131 -0.73 -28.11 -8.36
C GLN A 131 -0.73 -29.64 -8.44
N LEU A 132 -0.90 -30.17 -9.65
CA LEU A 132 -0.87 -31.61 -9.92
C LEU A 132 0.42 -31.97 -10.68
N SER A 133 1.26 -32.82 -10.09
CA SER A 133 2.40 -33.45 -10.77
C SER A 133 1.95 -34.69 -11.53
N LEU A 134 2.35 -34.78 -12.80
CA LEU A 134 2.06 -35.90 -13.70
C LEU A 134 3.27 -36.84 -13.93
N ASP A 135 4.33 -36.72 -13.11
CA ASP A 135 5.64 -37.33 -13.39
C ASP A 135 5.62 -38.85 -13.66
N ASN A 136 4.60 -39.59 -13.19
CA ASN A 136 4.40 -41.01 -13.48
C ASN A 136 2.94 -41.45 -13.63
N LYS A 137 1.98 -40.53 -13.78
CA LYS A 137 0.55 -40.85 -13.88
C LYS A 137 -0.08 -40.15 -15.07
N ASP A 138 -0.98 -40.86 -15.75
CA ASP A 138 -1.83 -40.25 -16.75
C ASP A 138 -2.85 -39.31 -16.07
N ILE A 139 -3.20 -38.21 -16.73
CA ILE A 139 -4.15 -37.22 -16.21
C ILE A 139 -5.53 -37.83 -15.86
N MET A 140 -5.96 -38.88 -16.56
CA MET A 140 -7.20 -39.60 -16.23
C MET A 140 -7.04 -40.44 -14.97
N GLU A 141 -5.89 -41.11 -14.80
CA GLU A 141 -5.60 -41.89 -13.58
C GLU A 141 -5.52 -40.97 -12.36
N ALA A 142 -4.93 -39.78 -12.51
CA ALA A 142 -4.90 -38.75 -11.47
C ALA A 142 -6.31 -38.27 -11.11
N ARG A 143 -7.15 -37.99 -12.12
CA ARG A 143 -8.56 -37.61 -11.94
C ARG A 143 -9.35 -38.69 -11.19
N ASP A 144 -9.25 -39.93 -11.63
CA ASP A 144 -9.98 -41.05 -11.04
C ASP A 144 -9.56 -41.29 -9.59
N SER A 145 -8.25 -41.15 -9.29
CA SER A 145 -7.73 -41.26 -7.93
C SER A 145 -8.29 -40.18 -6.99
N ILE A 146 -8.41 -38.94 -7.49
CA ILE A 146 -8.98 -37.83 -6.71
C ILE A 146 -10.48 -38.06 -6.49
N TYR A 147 -11.24 -38.44 -7.52
CA TYR A 147 -12.67 -38.73 -7.37
C TYR A 147 -12.93 -39.92 -6.43
N GLU A 148 -12.12 -40.98 -6.48
CA GLU A 148 -12.27 -42.13 -5.57
C GLU A 148 -12.06 -41.73 -4.10
N LEU A 149 -11.22 -40.72 -3.83
CA LEU A 149 -10.99 -40.21 -2.47
C LEU A 149 -12.19 -39.39 -1.94
N ILE A 150 -12.97 -38.76 -2.82
CA ILE A 150 -14.03 -37.79 -2.48
C ILE A 150 -15.45 -38.25 -2.83
N ASP A 151 -15.64 -39.50 -3.29
CA ASP A 151 -16.95 -40.05 -3.70
C ASP A 151 -17.97 -40.18 -2.54
N ASP A 152 -17.55 -39.99 -1.29
CA ASP A 152 -18.38 -40.17 -0.10
C ASP A 152 -19.17 -38.93 0.34
N ILE A 153 -18.91 -37.76 -0.25
CA ILE A 153 -19.63 -36.52 0.04
C ILE A 153 -20.83 -36.32 -0.88
N ASN A 154 -21.92 -35.76 -0.35
CA ASN A 154 -23.15 -35.48 -1.11
C ASN A 154 -23.25 -33.99 -1.50
N ILE A 155 -22.14 -33.43 -1.97
CA ILE A 155 -22.03 -32.05 -2.47
C ILE A 155 -21.66 -32.15 -3.94
N GLU A 156 -22.26 -31.34 -4.81
CA GLU A 156 -21.92 -31.33 -6.23
C GLU A 156 -20.48 -30.81 -6.41
N HIS A 157 -19.60 -31.63 -7.02
CA HIS A 157 -18.19 -31.30 -7.13
C HIS A 157 -17.57 -31.74 -8.46
N TYR A 158 -16.63 -30.95 -8.96
CA TYR A 158 -15.99 -31.18 -10.25
C TYR A 158 -14.53 -30.72 -10.28
N LEU A 159 -13.68 -31.52 -10.92
CA LEU A 159 -12.31 -31.13 -11.27
C LEU A 159 -12.28 -30.33 -12.57
N THR A 160 -11.67 -29.15 -12.52
CA THR A 160 -11.45 -28.26 -13.66
C THR A 160 -10.02 -27.72 -13.67
N GLY A 161 -9.67 -26.98 -14.72
CA GLY A 161 -8.30 -26.56 -15.04
C GLY A 161 -7.92 -26.94 -16.46
N GLU A 162 -6.84 -26.34 -16.97
CA GLU A 162 -6.45 -26.46 -18.39
C GLU A 162 -6.21 -27.91 -18.80
N ALA A 163 -5.48 -28.67 -17.98
CA ALA A 163 -5.18 -30.08 -18.26
C ALA A 163 -6.45 -30.95 -18.31
N PHE A 164 -7.42 -30.73 -17.43
CA PHE A 164 -8.65 -31.50 -17.41
C PHE A 164 -9.60 -31.15 -18.55
N ILE A 165 -9.69 -29.86 -18.92
CA ILE A 165 -10.45 -29.40 -20.10
C ILE A 165 -9.82 -29.98 -21.37
N SER A 166 -8.50 -29.88 -21.52
CA SER A 166 -7.77 -30.45 -22.66
C SER A 166 -7.97 -31.98 -22.76
N GLN A 167 -7.88 -32.67 -21.63
CA GLN A 167 -8.13 -34.12 -21.59
C GLN A 167 -9.57 -34.49 -21.96
N ASP A 168 -10.57 -33.70 -21.54
CA ASP A 168 -11.97 -33.93 -21.91
C ASP A 168 -12.19 -33.72 -23.42
N ILE A 169 -11.53 -32.74 -24.03
CA ILE A 169 -11.53 -32.52 -25.49
C ILE A 169 -10.93 -33.72 -26.22
N ILE A 170 -9.80 -34.24 -25.75
CA ILE A 170 -9.15 -35.43 -26.33
C ILE A 170 -10.10 -36.63 -26.22
N THR A 171 -10.67 -36.85 -25.03
CA THR A 171 -11.59 -37.97 -24.77
C THR A 171 -12.85 -37.89 -25.63
N ASN A 172 -13.46 -36.70 -25.73
CA ASN A 172 -14.62 -36.45 -26.60
C ASN A 172 -14.27 -36.70 -28.08
N SER A 173 -13.08 -36.27 -28.51
CA SER A 173 -12.60 -36.48 -29.88
C SER A 173 -12.42 -37.97 -30.21
N GLU A 174 -11.87 -38.76 -29.29
CA GLU A 174 -11.73 -40.20 -29.47
C GLU A 174 -13.07 -40.94 -29.50
N GLU A 175 -13.98 -40.61 -28.59
CA GLU A 175 -15.32 -41.17 -28.60
C GLU A 175 -16.08 -40.78 -29.86
N GLY A 176 -16.00 -39.51 -30.25
CA GLY A 176 -16.60 -38.97 -31.45
C GLY A 176 -16.06 -39.63 -32.71
N LEU A 177 -14.75 -39.92 -32.77
CA LEU A 177 -14.14 -40.69 -33.84
C LEU A 177 -14.70 -42.12 -33.90
N LYS A 178 -14.72 -42.85 -32.77
CA LYS A 178 -15.24 -44.23 -32.70
C LYS A 178 -16.70 -44.30 -33.15
N LYS A 179 -17.54 -43.36 -32.71
CA LYS A 179 -18.95 -43.20 -33.14
C LYS A 179 -19.01 -42.94 -34.65
N THR A 180 -18.24 -41.96 -35.13
CA THR A 180 -18.19 -41.54 -36.54
C THR A 180 -17.76 -42.67 -37.46
N GLU A 181 -16.74 -43.46 -37.11
CA GLU A 181 -16.22 -44.54 -37.96
C GLU A 181 -17.31 -45.60 -38.23
N ILE A 182 -17.99 -46.06 -37.18
CA ILE A 182 -19.05 -47.08 -37.28
C ILE A 182 -20.23 -46.55 -38.08
N ILE A 183 -20.66 -45.31 -37.81
CA ILE A 183 -21.77 -44.67 -38.53
C ILE A 183 -21.41 -44.47 -40.01
N THR A 184 -20.19 -44.00 -40.29
CA THR A 184 -19.69 -43.77 -41.65
C THR A 184 -19.69 -45.05 -42.46
N VAL A 185 -19.10 -46.13 -41.93
CA VAL A 185 -19.07 -47.44 -42.61
C VAL A 185 -20.48 -47.95 -42.87
N GLY A 186 -21.37 -47.87 -41.87
CA GLY A 186 -22.78 -48.29 -42.01
C GLY A 186 -23.54 -47.48 -43.06
N LEU A 187 -23.39 -46.17 -43.04
CA LEU A 187 -24.07 -45.25 -43.96
C LEU A 187 -23.54 -45.38 -45.39
N ILE A 188 -22.21 -45.45 -45.58
CA ILE A 188 -21.60 -45.76 -46.88
C ILE A 188 -22.17 -47.07 -47.40
N LEU A 189 -22.22 -48.12 -46.59
CA LEU A 189 -22.73 -49.42 -47.01
C LEU A 189 -24.20 -49.32 -47.48
N ILE A 190 -25.06 -48.58 -46.76
CA ILE A 190 -26.45 -48.31 -47.16
C ILE A 190 -26.50 -47.58 -48.52
N ILE A 191 -25.72 -46.51 -48.69
CA ILE A 191 -25.69 -45.77 -49.96
C ILE A 191 -25.17 -46.65 -51.09
N LEU A 192 -24.11 -47.43 -50.86
CA LEU A 192 -23.56 -48.35 -51.84
C LEU A 192 -24.55 -49.42 -52.26
N PHE A 193 -25.34 -49.97 -51.34
CA PHE A 193 -26.45 -50.87 -51.68
C PHE A 193 -27.47 -50.19 -52.60
N ALA A 194 -27.81 -48.93 -52.32
CA ALA A 194 -28.74 -48.16 -53.13
C ALA A 194 -28.18 -47.84 -54.54
N VAL A 195 -26.90 -47.47 -54.62
CA VAL A 195 -26.20 -47.09 -55.86
C VAL A 195 -25.98 -48.31 -56.76
N PHE A 196 -25.40 -49.38 -56.24
CA PHE A 196 -25.08 -50.56 -57.05
C PHE A 196 -26.28 -51.46 -57.31
N LYS A 197 -27.30 -51.43 -56.43
CA LYS A 197 -28.39 -52.41 -56.41
C LYS A 197 -27.83 -53.83 -56.51
N SER A 198 -26.80 -54.13 -55.72
CA SER A 198 -26.10 -55.42 -55.70
C SER A 198 -25.76 -55.78 -54.27
N LEU A 199 -25.78 -57.08 -53.94
CA LEU A 199 -25.39 -57.55 -52.62
C LEU A 199 -23.87 -57.69 -52.44
N VAL A 200 -23.11 -57.78 -53.54
CA VAL A 200 -21.67 -58.07 -53.50
C VAL A 200 -20.83 -56.84 -53.82
N ALA A 201 -21.24 -56.01 -54.78
CA ALA A 201 -20.48 -54.83 -55.21
C ALA A 201 -20.13 -53.85 -54.07
N PRO A 202 -21.03 -53.55 -53.11
CA PRO A 202 -20.76 -52.62 -52.01
C PRO A 202 -19.57 -53.00 -51.12
N PHE A 203 -19.29 -54.29 -50.96
CA PHE A 203 -18.17 -54.74 -50.11
C PHE A 203 -16.81 -54.49 -50.74
N ILE A 204 -16.72 -54.32 -52.06
CA ILE A 204 -15.44 -54.14 -52.74
C ILE A 204 -14.80 -52.78 -52.44
N PRO A 205 -15.51 -51.65 -52.58
CA PRO A 205 -15.02 -50.36 -52.09
C PRO A 205 -14.64 -50.42 -50.61
N LEU A 206 -15.52 -50.96 -49.76
CA LEU A 206 -15.32 -50.98 -48.31
C LEU A 206 -14.08 -51.78 -47.89
N LEU A 207 -13.89 -52.98 -48.44
CA LEU A 207 -12.70 -53.79 -48.16
C LEU A 207 -11.43 -53.15 -48.72
N THR A 208 -11.51 -52.56 -49.92
CA THR A 208 -10.34 -51.92 -50.54
C THR A 208 -9.88 -50.74 -49.72
N VAL A 209 -10.81 -49.86 -49.34
CA VAL A 209 -10.47 -48.68 -48.54
C VAL A 209 -10.11 -49.08 -47.11
N GLY A 210 -10.84 -49.99 -46.47
CA GLY A 210 -10.54 -50.43 -45.11
C GLY A 210 -9.13 -51.03 -44.97
N ILE A 211 -8.71 -51.90 -45.90
CA ILE A 211 -7.33 -52.43 -45.91
C ILE A 211 -6.31 -51.30 -46.15
N SER A 212 -6.65 -50.33 -47.01
CA SER A 212 -5.79 -49.17 -47.28
C SER A 212 -5.65 -48.26 -46.06
N TYR A 213 -6.75 -48.08 -45.31
CA TYR A 213 -6.79 -47.29 -44.08
C TYR A 213 -5.91 -47.91 -43.01
N LEU A 214 -6.04 -49.21 -42.73
CA LEU A 214 -5.17 -49.90 -41.77
C LEU A 214 -3.69 -49.79 -42.14
N ALA A 215 -3.37 -49.93 -43.43
CA ALA A 215 -2.00 -49.76 -43.91
C ALA A 215 -1.52 -48.31 -43.77
N ALA A 216 -2.34 -47.32 -44.14
CA ALA A 216 -1.98 -45.91 -44.03
C ALA A 216 -1.81 -45.47 -42.57
N GLN A 217 -2.72 -45.90 -41.69
CA GLN A 217 -2.64 -45.68 -40.24
C GLN A 217 -1.31 -46.18 -39.70
N GLY A 218 -0.94 -47.43 -39.97
CA GLY A 218 0.34 -47.98 -39.49
C GLY A 218 1.57 -47.27 -40.08
N ILE A 219 1.51 -46.82 -41.34
CA ILE A 219 2.59 -46.01 -41.94
C ILE A 219 2.70 -44.67 -41.22
N VAL A 220 1.59 -43.96 -41.01
CA VAL A 220 1.57 -42.67 -40.31
C VAL A 220 2.05 -42.84 -38.86
N SER A 221 1.64 -43.89 -38.15
CA SER A 221 2.15 -44.21 -36.81
C SER A 221 3.68 -44.34 -36.79
N ILE A 222 4.24 -45.11 -37.73
CA ILE A 222 5.70 -45.30 -37.81
C ILE A 222 6.40 -43.98 -38.11
N LEU A 223 5.85 -43.16 -39.00
CA LEU A 223 6.44 -41.84 -39.30
C LEU A 223 6.40 -40.91 -38.08
N ALA A 224 5.29 -40.91 -37.33
CA ALA A 224 5.14 -40.09 -36.12
C ALA A 224 6.08 -40.52 -34.99
N ASP A 225 6.30 -41.83 -34.84
CA ASP A 225 7.23 -42.39 -33.87
C ASP A 225 8.69 -42.15 -34.25
N THR A 226 9.05 -42.36 -35.52
CA THR A 226 10.47 -42.39 -35.94
C THR A 226 11.06 -41.05 -36.37
N ILE A 227 10.26 -40.16 -36.99
CA ILE A 227 10.74 -38.88 -37.52
C ILE A 227 9.92 -37.68 -37.02
N ASN A 228 9.15 -37.85 -35.95
CA ASN A 228 8.24 -36.83 -35.40
C ASN A 228 7.33 -36.22 -36.47
N PHE A 229 6.75 -37.09 -37.31
CA PHE A 229 5.74 -36.67 -38.28
C PHE A 229 4.55 -35.99 -37.55
N PRO A 230 4.07 -34.84 -38.05
CA PRO A 230 3.06 -34.04 -37.36
C PRO A 230 1.72 -34.78 -37.27
N LEU A 231 1.12 -34.74 -36.08
CA LEU A 231 -0.18 -35.33 -35.78
C LEU A 231 -1.10 -34.27 -35.17
N SER A 232 -2.40 -34.51 -35.25
CA SER A 232 -3.42 -33.77 -34.52
C SER A 232 -4.58 -34.71 -34.16
N THR A 233 -5.44 -34.26 -33.25
CA THR A 233 -6.72 -34.91 -32.95
C THR A 233 -7.59 -35.10 -34.20
N PHE A 234 -7.42 -34.24 -35.22
CA PHE A 234 -8.15 -34.33 -36.49
C PHE A 234 -7.55 -35.32 -37.51
N THR A 235 -6.28 -35.70 -37.37
CA THR A 235 -5.55 -36.52 -38.35
C THR A 235 -6.32 -37.79 -38.72
N GLN A 236 -6.77 -38.56 -37.72
CA GLN A 236 -7.47 -39.82 -37.95
C GLN A 236 -8.84 -39.61 -38.57
N ILE A 237 -9.59 -38.62 -38.07
CA ILE A 237 -10.94 -38.29 -38.53
C ILE A 237 -10.92 -37.95 -40.03
N PHE A 238 -10.00 -37.09 -40.46
CA PHE A 238 -9.89 -36.73 -41.87
C PHE A 238 -9.30 -37.84 -42.75
N MET A 239 -8.38 -38.64 -42.23
CA MET A 239 -7.96 -39.85 -42.93
C MET A 239 -9.16 -40.76 -43.21
N VAL A 240 -10.01 -41.03 -42.23
CA VAL A 240 -11.24 -41.81 -42.43
C VAL A 240 -12.16 -41.11 -43.43
N ALA A 241 -12.52 -39.85 -43.22
CA ALA A 241 -13.44 -39.11 -44.10
C ALA A 241 -13.00 -39.13 -45.57
N VAL A 242 -11.74 -38.77 -45.82
CA VAL A 242 -11.20 -38.58 -47.18
C VAL A 242 -10.92 -39.92 -47.84
N MET A 243 -10.29 -40.87 -47.14
CA MET A 243 -9.99 -42.18 -47.72
C MET A 243 -11.28 -42.93 -48.05
N PHE A 244 -12.29 -42.89 -47.18
CA PHE A 244 -13.58 -43.48 -47.45
C PHE A 244 -14.39 -42.70 -48.48
N GLY A 245 -14.41 -41.36 -48.44
CA GLY A 245 -15.09 -40.55 -49.45
C GLY A 245 -14.53 -40.80 -50.85
N ILE A 246 -13.26 -40.45 -51.07
CA ILE A 246 -12.58 -40.54 -52.37
C ILE A 246 -12.38 -41.98 -52.80
N GLY A 247 -11.87 -42.83 -51.90
CA GLY A 247 -11.55 -44.22 -52.22
C GLY A 247 -12.79 -45.03 -52.61
N THR A 248 -13.91 -44.79 -51.93
CA THR A 248 -15.19 -45.41 -52.29
C THR A 248 -15.70 -44.87 -53.62
N ASP A 249 -15.69 -43.55 -53.81
CA ASP A 249 -16.15 -42.92 -55.06
C ASP A 249 -15.35 -43.44 -56.27
N TYR A 250 -14.03 -43.40 -56.20
CA TYR A 250 -13.15 -43.89 -57.27
C TYR A 250 -13.35 -45.38 -57.55
N CYS A 251 -13.58 -46.19 -56.51
CA CYS A 251 -13.90 -47.60 -56.69
C CYS A 251 -15.23 -47.78 -57.45
N ILE A 252 -16.24 -46.95 -57.16
CA ILE A 252 -17.52 -46.95 -57.88
C ILE A 252 -17.35 -46.57 -59.32
N LEU A 253 -16.56 -45.55 -59.63
CA LEU A 253 -16.28 -45.16 -61.01
C LEU A 253 -15.61 -46.31 -61.79
N LEU A 254 -14.68 -47.02 -61.17
CA LEU A 254 -14.06 -48.22 -61.76
C LEU A 254 -15.06 -49.35 -61.95
N ILE A 255 -15.90 -49.65 -60.95
CA ILE A 255 -16.90 -50.72 -61.03
C ILE A 255 -17.98 -50.39 -62.07
N SER A 256 -18.44 -49.14 -62.11
CA SER A 256 -19.44 -48.66 -63.07
C SER A 256 -18.89 -48.76 -64.49
N ARG A 257 -17.65 -48.28 -64.72
CA ARG A 257 -17.00 -48.45 -66.01
C ARG A 257 -16.78 -49.91 -66.38
N PHE A 258 -16.38 -50.75 -65.43
CA PHE A 258 -16.26 -52.18 -65.65
C PHE A 258 -17.59 -52.84 -66.04
N LYS A 259 -18.69 -52.39 -65.43
CA LYS A 259 -20.05 -52.80 -65.80
C LYS A 259 -20.40 -52.39 -67.24
N GLU A 260 -20.06 -51.17 -67.65
CA GLU A 260 -20.25 -50.69 -69.03
C GLU A 260 -19.46 -51.53 -70.05
N GLU A 261 -18.19 -51.81 -69.75
CA GLU A 261 -17.32 -52.60 -70.62
C GLU A 261 -17.79 -54.07 -70.71
N LEU A 262 -18.31 -54.64 -69.62
CA LEU A 262 -18.92 -55.98 -69.62
C LEU A 262 -20.20 -56.07 -70.46
N ALA A 263 -20.92 -54.97 -70.66
CA ALA A 263 -22.11 -54.92 -71.52
C ALA A 263 -21.77 -55.10 -73.01
N SER A 264 -20.50 -54.97 -73.39
CA SER A 264 -20.02 -55.10 -74.78
C SER A 264 -19.53 -56.51 -75.14
N ASP A 265 -19.93 -57.55 -74.38
CA ASP A 265 -19.59 -58.98 -74.58
C ASP A 265 -18.08 -59.33 -74.70
N ILE A 266 -17.21 -58.47 -74.17
CA ILE A 266 -15.76 -58.73 -74.09
C ILE A 266 -15.39 -59.58 -72.87
N SER A 267 -14.23 -60.27 -72.93
CA SER A 267 -13.75 -61.09 -71.80
C SER A 267 -13.52 -60.25 -70.53
N ILE A 268 -13.75 -60.82 -69.34
CA ILE A 268 -13.57 -60.14 -68.04
C ILE A 268 -12.20 -59.46 -67.93
N LYS A 269 -11.12 -60.16 -68.32
CA LYS A 269 -9.76 -59.60 -68.27
C LYS A 269 -9.60 -58.39 -69.20
N GLN A 270 -10.21 -58.44 -70.38
CA GLN A 270 -10.16 -57.32 -71.32
C GLN A 270 -11.03 -56.15 -70.86
N ALA A 271 -12.20 -56.42 -70.27
CA ALA A 271 -13.05 -55.39 -69.65
C ALA A 271 -12.30 -54.65 -68.54
N VAL A 272 -11.56 -55.35 -67.66
CA VAL A 272 -10.71 -54.68 -66.66
C VAL A 272 -9.60 -53.86 -67.32
N ILE A 273 -8.93 -54.37 -68.36
CA ILE A 273 -7.89 -53.59 -69.07
C ILE A 273 -8.47 -52.31 -69.68
N ASN A 274 -9.64 -52.37 -70.31
CA ASN A 274 -10.30 -51.22 -70.89
C ASN A 274 -10.74 -50.22 -69.81
N THR A 275 -11.29 -50.71 -68.70
CA THR A 275 -11.70 -49.90 -67.54
C THR A 275 -10.55 -49.00 -67.06
N TYR A 276 -9.36 -49.57 -66.87
CA TYR A 276 -8.21 -48.79 -66.41
C TYR A 276 -7.55 -47.95 -67.50
N LYS A 277 -7.73 -48.32 -68.78
CA LYS A 277 -7.22 -47.53 -69.91
C LYS A 277 -7.96 -46.20 -70.05
N PHE A 278 -9.28 -46.21 -69.82
CA PHE A 278 -10.13 -45.03 -69.96
C PHE A 278 -10.40 -44.37 -68.60
N SER A 279 -11.16 -45.00 -67.71
CA SER A 279 -11.52 -44.39 -66.42
C SER A 279 -10.41 -44.42 -65.38
N GLY A 280 -9.59 -45.49 -65.36
CA GLY A 280 -8.50 -45.57 -64.38
C GLY A 280 -7.44 -44.48 -64.53
N LYS A 281 -7.25 -43.96 -65.75
CA LYS A 281 -6.33 -42.84 -66.01
C LYS A 281 -6.87 -41.53 -65.42
N THR A 282 -8.15 -41.24 -65.64
CA THR A 282 -8.81 -40.05 -65.09
C THR A 282 -8.83 -40.09 -63.56
N ILE A 283 -9.13 -41.25 -62.97
CA ILE A 283 -9.14 -41.46 -61.51
C ILE A 283 -7.75 -41.29 -60.91
N LEU A 284 -6.71 -41.84 -61.54
CA LEU A 284 -5.33 -41.66 -61.09
C LEU A 284 -4.94 -40.18 -61.10
N PHE A 285 -5.38 -39.42 -62.10
CA PHE A 285 -5.11 -37.99 -62.20
C PHE A 285 -5.87 -37.16 -61.18
N ALA A 286 -7.16 -37.45 -60.97
CA ALA A 286 -7.95 -36.82 -59.91
C ALA A 286 -7.29 -37.05 -58.54
N GLY A 287 -6.96 -38.30 -58.21
CA GLY A 287 -6.32 -38.58 -56.93
C GLY A 287 -4.88 -38.06 -56.80
N ILE A 288 -4.13 -37.92 -57.89
CA ILE A 288 -2.83 -37.21 -57.84
C ILE A 288 -3.05 -35.73 -57.53
N ALA A 289 -4.10 -35.10 -58.07
CA ALA A 289 -4.40 -33.71 -57.74
C ALA A 289 -4.75 -33.54 -56.26
N VAL A 290 -5.56 -34.44 -55.70
CA VAL A 290 -5.84 -34.52 -54.26
C VAL A 290 -4.56 -34.73 -53.45
N LEU A 291 -3.75 -35.71 -53.85
CA LEU A 291 -2.48 -36.03 -53.19
C LEU A 291 -1.56 -34.81 -53.15
N ILE A 292 -1.42 -34.09 -54.27
CA ILE A 292 -0.61 -32.87 -54.34
C ILE A 292 -1.20 -31.78 -53.45
N GLY A 293 -2.52 -31.57 -53.48
CA GLY A 293 -3.20 -30.59 -52.65
C GLY A 293 -2.92 -30.77 -51.15
N PHE A 294 -3.04 -32.01 -50.65
CA PHE A 294 -2.67 -32.31 -49.26
C PHE A 294 -1.15 -32.31 -49.02
N SER A 295 -0.34 -32.71 -50.00
CA SER A 295 1.13 -32.73 -49.85
C SER A 295 1.73 -31.33 -49.77
N THR A 296 1.16 -30.34 -50.48
CA THR A 296 1.61 -28.94 -50.42
C THR A 296 1.40 -28.30 -49.06
N ILE A 297 0.48 -28.84 -48.25
CA ILE A 297 0.28 -28.39 -46.87
C ILE A 297 1.48 -28.71 -46.00
N GLY A 298 2.33 -29.69 -46.37
CA GLY A 298 3.56 -29.99 -45.62
C GLY A 298 4.59 -28.86 -45.60
N LEU A 299 4.37 -27.80 -46.38
CA LEU A 299 5.17 -26.56 -46.37
C LEU A 299 4.71 -25.54 -45.31
N SER A 300 3.61 -25.82 -44.62
CA SER A 300 3.11 -25.06 -43.47
C SER A 300 4.08 -25.16 -42.29
N SER A 301 4.24 -24.08 -41.54
CA SER A 301 5.03 -24.06 -40.31
C SER A 301 4.23 -24.50 -39.08
N PHE A 302 2.91 -24.38 -39.11
CA PHE A 302 2.04 -24.71 -37.98
C PHE A 302 1.68 -26.20 -37.97
N SER A 303 1.99 -26.89 -36.87
CA SER A 303 1.88 -28.35 -36.74
C SER A 303 0.46 -28.87 -37.02
N LEU A 304 -0.58 -28.17 -36.54
CA LEU A 304 -1.97 -28.55 -36.78
C LEU A 304 -2.28 -28.63 -38.28
N TYR A 305 -1.86 -27.62 -39.05
CA TYR A 305 -2.08 -27.59 -40.50
C TYR A 305 -1.23 -28.65 -41.20
N GLN A 306 0.04 -28.76 -40.82
CA GLN A 306 0.96 -29.76 -41.34
C GLN A 306 0.46 -31.19 -41.15
N SER A 307 -0.29 -31.46 -40.07
CA SER A 307 -0.88 -32.79 -39.79
C SER A 307 -1.81 -33.30 -40.91
N ALA A 308 -2.38 -32.40 -41.74
CA ALA A 308 -3.17 -32.77 -42.90
C ALA A 308 -2.38 -33.57 -43.96
N VAL A 309 -1.05 -33.56 -43.93
CA VAL A 309 -0.18 -34.39 -44.80
C VAL A 309 -0.41 -35.89 -44.54
N ALA A 310 -0.85 -36.28 -43.34
CA ALA A 310 -1.25 -37.67 -43.06
C ALA A 310 -2.35 -38.15 -44.02
N VAL A 311 -3.27 -37.26 -44.39
CA VAL A 311 -4.31 -37.55 -45.38
C VAL A 311 -3.69 -37.79 -46.77
N ALA A 312 -2.63 -37.07 -47.13
CA ALA A 312 -1.88 -37.31 -48.37
C ALA A 312 -1.31 -38.73 -48.40
N VAL A 313 -0.73 -39.20 -47.28
CA VAL A 313 -0.25 -40.59 -47.13
C VAL A 313 -1.41 -41.57 -47.33
N GLY A 314 -2.55 -41.31 -46.71
CA GLY A 314 -3.78 -42.10 -46.90
C GLY A 314 -4.22 -42.18 -48.37
N VAL A 315 -4.32 -41.04 -49.04
CA VAL A 315 -4.70 -40.96 -50.46
C VAL A 315 -3.69 -41.70 -51.35
N PHE A 316 -2.39 -41.58 -51.07
CA PHE A 316 -1.35 -42.31 -51.79
C PHE A 316 -1.55 -43.83 -51.67
N VAL A 317 -1.78 -44.34 -50.46
CA VAL A 317 -2.03 -45.77 -50.22
C VAL A 317 -3.32 -46.23 -50.92
N VAL A 318 -4.39 -45.44 -50.86
CA VAL A 318 -5.65 -45.70 -51.57
C VAL A 318 -5.43 -45.78 -53.08
N LEU A 319 -4.64 -44.89 -53.68
CA LEU A 319 -4.34 -44.94 -55.11
C LEU A 319 -3.61 -46.22 -55.52
N ILE A 320 -2.67 -46.70 -54.69
CA ILE A 320 -2.02 -47.99 -54.90
C ILE A 320 -3.04 -49.13 -54.81
N ALA A 321 -3.92 -49.11 -53.81
CA ALA A 321 -4.95 -50.12 -53.63
C ALA A 321 -5.97 -50.14 -54.78
N LEU A 322 -6.41 -48.97 -55.25
CA LEU A 322 -7.26 -48.83 -56.44
C LEU A 322 -6.56 -49.38 -57.68
N ALA A 323 -5.25 -49.16 -57.85
CA ALA A 323 -4.51 -49.69 -58.99
C ALA A 323 -4.23 -51.20 -58.91
N THR A 324 -4.29 -51.83 -57.73
CA THR A 324 -3.78 -53.20 -57.48
C THR A 324 -4.81 -54.17 -56.92
N LEU A 325 -5.55 -53.79 -55.86
CA LEU A 325 -6.52 -54.61 -55.14
C LEU A 325 -7.90 -54.62 -55.82
N VAL A 326 -8.38 -53.49 -56.33
CA VAL A 326 -9.64 -53.45 -57.09
C VAL A 326 -9.60 -54.35 -58.33
N PRO A 327 -8.57 -54.34 -59.20
CA PRO A 327 -8.47 -55.27 -60.32
C PRO A 327 -8.54 -56.75 -59.90
N PHE A 328 -8.02 -57.10 -58.72
CA PHE A 328 -8.14 -58.46 -58.18
C PHE A 328 -9.62 -58.83 -58.01
N PHE A 329 -10.41 -58.00 -57.32
CA PHE A 329 -11.84 -58.24 -57.12
C PHE A 329 -12.63 -58.25 -58.43
N LEU A 330 -12.37 -57.31 -59.35
CA LEU A 330 -13.06 -57.25 -60.64
C LEU A 330 -12.82 -58.52 -61.47
N VAL A 331 -11.60 -59.06 -61.47
CA VAL A 331 -11.28 -60.26 -62.25
C VAL A 331 -11.78 -61.54 -61.57
N VAL A 332 -11.75 -61.62 -60.23
CA VAL A 332 -12.15 -62.82 -59.49
C VAL A 332 -13.68 -62.95 -59.45
N LEU A 333 -14.40 -61.87 -59.17
CA LEU A 333 -15.86 -61.89 -59.04
C LEU A 333 -16.55 -61.74 -60.40
N GLY A 334 -15.96 -60.97 -61.33
CA GLY A 334 -16.50 -60.79 -62.68
C GLY A 334 -17.97 -60.39 -62.67
N LYS A 335 -18.81 -61.17 -63.36
CA LYS A 335 -20.26 -60.93 -63.42
C LYS A 335 -20.98 -61.11 -62.07
N LYS A 336 -20.45 -61.92 -61.15
CA LYS A 336 -21.06 -62.15 -59.82
C LYS A 336 -21.09 -60.89 -58.95
N LEU A 337 -20.27 -59.90 -59.27
CA LEU A 337 -20.25 -58.61 -58.60
C LEU A 337 -21.61 -57.90 -58.63
N PHE A 338 -22.44 -58.16 -59.65
CA PHE A 338 -23.74 -57.49 -59.85
C PHE A 338 -24.95 -58.35 -59.47
N TRP A 339 -24.74 -59.48 -58.79
CA TRP A 339 -25.83 -60.35 -58.34
C TRP A 339 -26.63 -59.72 -57.17
N PRO A 340 -27.96 -59.90 -57.10
CA PRO A 340 -28.87 -60.64 -57.99
C PRO A 340 -29.47 -59.83 -59.16
N PHE A 341 -29.24 -58.53 -59.21
CA PHE A 341 -29.90 -57.62 -60.15
C PHE A 341 -29.10 -57.48 -61.45
N ASP A 342 -29.15 -58.53 -62.26
CA ASP A 342 -28.46 -58.62 -63.54
C ASP A 342 -29.46 -58.40 -64.69
N LYS A 343 -29.19 -57.40 -65.57
CA LYS A 343 -29.23 -57.58 -67.05
C LYS A 343 -29.14 -56.31 -67.90
N THR A 344 -29.62 -55.13 -67.52
CA THR A 344 -29.55 -53.95 -68.42
C THR A 344 -29.68 -52.64 -67.66
N VAL A 345 -28.56 -52.04 -67.24
CA VAL A 345 -28.54 -50.65 -66.78
C VAL A 345 -27.24 -50.01 -67.27
N SER A 346 -27.26 -49.40 -68.45
CA SER A 346 -26.38 -48.25 -68.68
C SER A 346 -26.94 -47.11 -67.84
N HIS A 347 -26.10 -46.27 -67.24
CA HIS A 347 -26.60 -45.06 -66.59
C HIS A 347 -27.43 -44.27 -67.61
N LYS A 348 -28.69 -43.96 -67.27
CA LYS A 348 -29.49 -43.06 -68.11
C LYS A 348 -28.87 -41.67 -68.02
N ASP A 349 -28.79 -40.98 -69.15
CA ASP A 349 -28.36 -39.59 -69.22
C ASP A 349 -29.11 -38.75 -68.17
N SER A 350 -28.36 -37.90 -67.44
CA SER A 350 -28.93 -37.00 -66.45
C SER A 350 -29.80 -35.96 -67.14
N LYS A 351 -31.11 -36.05 -66.91
CA LYS A 351 -32.09 -35.06 -67.42
C LYS A 351 -31.95 -33.72 -66.72
N LEU A 352 -31.65 -33.73 -65.42
CA LEU A 352 -31.47 -32.51 -64.62
C LEU A 352 -30.25 -31.72 -65.10
N TRP A 353 -29.08 -32.35 -65.18
CA TRP A 353 -27.86 -31.71 -65.66
C TRP A 353 -27.93 -31.34 -67.14
N GLY A 354 -28.57 -32.16 -67.96
CA GLY A 354 -28.85 -31.80 -69.36
C GLY A 354 -29.71 -30.54 -69.46
N SER A 355 -30.70 -30.36 -68.59
CA SER A 355 -31.57 -29.17 -68.57
C SER A 355 -30.84 -27.95 -68.02
N ALA A 356 -30.12 -28.10 -66.91
CA ALA A 356 -29.32 -27.03 -66.30
C ALA A 356 -28.22 -26.54 -67.25
N GLY A 357 -27.49 -27.46 -67.90
CA GLY A 357 -26.50 -27.10 -68.91
C GLY A 357 -27.11 -26.37 -70.11
N ASN A 358 -28.31 -26.76 -70.56
CA ASN A 358 -29.01 -26.05 -71.64
C ASN A 358 -29.48 -24.66 -71.21
N LEU A 359 -29.94 -24.50 -69.97
CA LEU A 359 -30.30 -23.21 -69.38
C LEU A 359 -29.06 -22.31 -69.30
N ALA A 360 -27.97 -22.79 -68.71
CA ALA A 360 -26.70 -22.10 -68.58
C ALA A 360 -26.14 -21.67 -69.95
N TRP A 361 -26.16 -22.56 -70.94
CA TRP A 361 -25.69 -22.24 -72.27
C TRP A 361 -26.61 -21.27 -73.02
N GLY A 362 -27.93 -21.47 -72.93
CA GLY A 362 -28.92 -20.69 -73.67
C GLY A 362 -29.16 -19.30 -73.09
N ARG A 363 -29.12 -19.17 -71.76
CA ARG A 363 -29.46 -17.96 -71.00
C ARG A 363 -28.40 -17.73 -69.89
N PRO A 364 -27.16 -17.36 -70.27
CA PRO A 364 -26.04 -17.26 -69.31
C PRO A 364 -26.27 -16.25 -68.19
N ILE A 365 -26.91 -15.12 -68.48
CA ILE A 365 -27.22 -14.08 -67.47
C ILE A 365 -28.19 -14.63 -66.41
N ILE A 366 -29.23 -15.37 -66.81
CA ILE A 366 -30.19 -15.95 -65.86
C ILE A 366 -29.52 -17.03 -65.01
N ALA A 367 -28.65 -17.85 -65.59
CA ALA A 367 -27.90 -18.84 -64.82
C ALA A 367 -26.98 -18.18 -63.79
N LEU A 368 -26.26 -17.12 -64.16
CA LEU A 368 -25.43 -16.36 -63.22
C LEU A 368 -26.27 -15.63 -62.16
N LEU A 369 -27.46 -15.13 -62.50
CA LEU A 369 -28.38 -14.56 -61.50
C LEU A 369 -28.86 -15.59 -60.49
N ILE A 370 -29.14 -16.83 -60.91
CA ILE A 370 -29.50 -17.91 -59.96
C ILE A 370 -28.33 -18.20 -59.02
N VAL A 371 -27.10 -18.30 -59.56
CA VAL A 371 -25.90 -18.47 -58.73
C VAL A 371 -25.77 -17.30 -57.76
N ALA A 372 -25.88 -16.05 -58.24
CA ALA A 372 -25.75 -14.86 -57.42
C ALA A 372 -26.83 -14.74 -56.33
N VAL A 373 -28.08 -15.13 -56.60
CA VAL A 373 -29.16 -15.12 -55.60
C VAL A 373 -28.88 -16.08 -54.45
N ILE A 374 -28.14 -17.16 -54.69
CA ILE A 374 -27.76 -18.12 -53.64
C ILE A 374 -26.48 -17.64 -52.92
N THR A 375 -25.47 -17.17 -53.67
CA THR A 375 -24.16 -16.87 -53.10
C THR A 375 -24.06 -15.46 -52.50
N VAL A 376 -24.61 -14.43 -53.15
CA VAL A 376 -24.40 -13.03 -52.74
C VAL A 376 -25.05 -12.70 -51.40
N PRO A 377 -26.31 -13.09 -51.11
CA PRO A 377 -26.89 -12.79 -49.80
C PRO A 377 -26.11 -13.40 -48.64
N ALA A 378 -25.67 -14.66 -48.78
CA ALA A 378 -24.86 -15.31 -47.76
C ALA A 378 -23.51 -14.59 -47.58
N LEU A 379 -22.82 -14.24 -48.68
CA LEU A 379 -21.54 -13.52 -48.60
C LEU A 379 -21.65 -12.11 -48.00
N LEU A 380 -22.83 -11.47 -48.06
CA LEU A 380 -23.05 -10.15 -47.46
C LEU A 380 -23.29 -10.21 -45.94
N THR A 381 -23.59 -11.39 -45.40
CA THR A 381 -23.81 -11.63 -43.96
C THR A 381 -22.66 -12.40 -43.33
N TYR A 382 -21.50 -12.47 -44.00
CA TYR A 382 -20.33 -13.18 -43.51
C TYR A 382 -19.37 -12.18 -42.86
N ASP A 383 -19.24 -12.27 -41.55
CA ASP A 383 -18.36 -11.44 -40.74
C ASP A 383 -16.99 -12.12 -40.55
N GLY A 384 -16.96 -13.46 -40.53
CA GLY A 384 -15.72 -14.25 -40.50
C GLY A 384 -15.12 -14.41 -39.11
N ASP A 385 -15.94 -14.27 -38.07
CA ASP A 385 -15.53 -14.41 -36.67
C ASP A 385 -15.11 -15.84 -36.34
N LYS A 386 -13.97 -15.96 -35.66
CA LYS A 386 -13.34 -17.22 -35.27
C LYS A 386 -13.34 -17.35 -33.75
N SER A 387 -13.95 -18.41 -33.23
CA SER A 387 -13.91 -18.76 -31.81
C SER A 387 -12.67 -19.59 -31.51
N TYR A 388 -11.95 -19.20 -30.45
CA TYR A 388 -10.85 -19.95 -29.82
C TYR A 388 -11.30 -20.59 -28.49
N ASN A 389 -12.62 -20.63 -28.28
CA ASN A 389 -13.19 -21.08 -27.03
C ASN A 389 -13.23 -22.60 -26.93
N SER A 390 -12.22 -23.17 -26.29
CA SER A 390 -12.09 -24.60 -26.06
C SER A 390 -13.23 -25.19 -25.23
N LEU A 391 -13.95 -24.40 -24.44
CA LEU A 391 -15.10 -24.87 -23.66
C LEU A 391 -16.29 -25.20 -24.57
N GLU A 392 -16.47 -24.46 -25.68
CA GLU A 392 -17.51 -24.75 -26.66
C GLU A 392 -17.29 -26.09 -27.40
N GLU A 393 -16.05 -26.60 -27.43
CA GLU A 393 -15.75 -27.90 -28.04
C GLU A 393 -16.31 -29.09 -27.24
N ILE A 394 -16.47 -28.94 -25.92
CA ILE A 394 -16.93 -29.96 -24.97
C ILE A 394 -18.00 -29.36 -24.03
N GLY A 395 -19.22 -29.15 -24.51
CA GLY A 395 -20.27 -28.45 -23.74
C GLY A 395 -20.60 -29.01 -22.34
N ASP A 396 -21.53 -28.35 -21.63
CA ASP A 396 -21.84 -28.48 -20.17
C ASP A 396 -22.16 -29.88 -19.62
N SER A 397 -22.17 -30.93 -20.45
CA SER A 397 -22.20 -32.31 -19.98
C SER A 397 -20.88 -32.77 -19.33
N TYR A 398 -19.77 -32.09 -19.60
CA TYR A 398 -18.45 -32.46 -19.07
C TYR A 398 -18.17 -31.82 -17.71
N ALA A 399 -17.59 -32.62 -16.79
CA ALA A 399 -17.25 -32.19 -15.44
C ALA A 399 -16.36 -30.95 -15.42
N SER A 400 -15.33 -30.91 -16.27
CA SER A 400 -14.38 -29.79 -16.33
C SER A 400 -15.06 -28.46 -16.72
N VAL A 401 -15.99 -28.49 -17.67
CA VAL A 401 -16.75 -27.30 -18.11
C VAL A 401 -17.78 -26.89 -17.07
N LYS A 402 -18.45 -27.83 -16.41
CA LYS A 402 -19.32 -27.49 -15.27
C LYS A 402 -18.56 -26.80 -14.14
N GLY A 403 -17.43 -27.38 -13.73
CA GLY A 403 -16.56 -26.78 -12.72
C GLY A 403 -16.10 -25.38 -13.13
N PHE A 404 -15.73 -25.19 -14.40
CA PHE A 404 -15.39 -23.87 -14.94
C PHE A 404 -16.55 -22.89 -14.82
N ASN A 405 -17.75 -23.28 -15.27
CA ASN A 405 -18.94 -22.43 -15.28
C ASN A 405 -19.37 -22.03 -13.85
N TYR A 406 -19.33 -22.94 -12.87
CA TYR A 406 -19.67 -22.58 -11.48
C TYR A 406 -18.73 -21.54 -10.89
N ILE A 407 -17.43 -21.65 -11.16
CA ILE A 407 -16.48 -20.62 -10.73
C ILE A 407 -16.71 -19.33 -11.50
N ALA A 408 -16.93 -19.41 -12.81
CA ALA A 408 -17.20 -18.24 -13.64
C ALA A 408 -18.46 -17.47 -13.18
N ASP A 409 -19.49 -18.19 -12.75
CA ASP A 409 -20.75 -17.63 -12.27
C ASP A 409 -20.62 -17.00 -10.86
N SER A 410 -19.83 -17.60 -9.96
CA SER A 410 -19.70 -17.15 -8.57
C SER A 410 -18.53 -16.20 -8.28
N PHE A 411 -17.39 -16.38 -8.95
CA PHE A 411 -16.18 -15.55 -8.78
C PHE A 411 -15.89 -14.61 -9.96
N GLY A 412 -16.54 -14.84 -11.10
CA GLY A 412 -16.23 -14.16 -12.35
C GLY A 412 -15.36 -15.03 -13.28
N PRO A 413 -15.48 -14.83 -14.60
CA PRO A 413 -14.99 -15.79 -15.58
C PRO A 413 -13.46 -15.83 -15.74
N GLY A 414 -12.74 -14.77 -15.35
CA GLY A 414 -11.27 -14.72 -15.39
C GLY A 414 -10.57 -15.37 -14.19
N GLN A 415 -11.31 -15.78 -13.15
CA GLN A 415 -10.73 -16.20 -11.87
C GLN A 415 -9.89 -17.49 -11.96
N ILE A 416 -10.31 -18.47 -12.77
CA ILE A 416 -9.64 -19.77 -12.88
C ILE A 416 -8.40 -19.69 -13.76
N MET A 417 -8.48 -18.86 -14.80
CA MET A 417 -7.51 -18.79 -15.89
C MET A 417 -7.07 -17.34 -16.07
N PRO A 418 -6.42 -16.73 -15.08
CA PRO A 418 -5.91 -15.38 -15.22
C PRO A 418 -4.87 -15.32 -16.34
N THR A 419 -4.76 -14.16 -16.97
CA THR A 419 -3.63 -13.86 -17.85
C THR A 419 -2.43 -13.51 -16.97
N THR A 420 -1.30 -14.18 -17.15
CA THR A 420 -0.14 -13.96 -16.28
C THR A 420 0.89 -13.09 -16.97
N VAL A 421 1.26 -11.95 -16.39
CA VAL A 421 2.46 -11.20 -16.78
C VAL A 421 3.62 -11.76 -15.99
N VAL A 422 4.66 -12.22 -16.67
CA VAL A 422 5.90 -12.71 -16.07
C VAL A 422 6.97 -11.66 -16.31
N LEU A 423 7.67 -11.24 -15.26
CA LEU A 423 8.73 -10.24 -15.29
C LEU A 423 10.01 -10.86 -14.76
N GLU A 424 11.06 -10.88 -15.58
CA GLU A 424 12.41 -11.32 -15.18
C GLU A 424 13.23 -10.09 -14.78
N ALA A 425 13.40 -9.90 -13.47
CA ALA A 425 14.18 -8.83 -12.89
C ALA A 425 15.69 -9.10 -13.06
N ASN A 426 16.46 -8.06 -13.35
CA ASN A 426 17.93 -8.17 -13.46
C ASN A 426 18.61 -8.35 -12.10
N GLU A 427 17.96 -7.91 -11.03
CA GLU A 427 18.39 -8.01 -9.63
C GLU A 427 17.20 -8.55 -8.80
N PRO A 428 17.45 -9.25 -7.67
CA PRO A 428 16.38 -9.76 -6.80
C PRO A 428 15.47 -8.65 -6.29
N ILE A 429 14.16 -8.90 -6.26
CA ILE A 429 13.15 -7.97 -5.74
C ILE A 429 13.08 -8.12 -4.21
N ASP A 430 13.88 -7.36 -3.48
CA ASP A 430 14.00 -7.46 -2.02
C ASP A 430 13.97 -6.14 -1.24
N THR A 431 13.83 -5.01 -1.94
CA THR A 431 13.73 -3.68 -1.35
C THR A 431 12.34 -3.06 -1.50
N ALA A 432 12.01 -2.11 -0.63
CA ALA A 432 10.73 -1.38 -0.70
C ALA A 432 10.59 -0.60 -2.01
N GLU A 433 11.70 -0.13 -2.59
CA GLU A 433 11.70 0.57 -3.88
C GLU A 433 11.31 -0.37 -5.04
N GLU A 434 11.81 -1.61 -5.04
CA GLU A 434 11.46 -2.62 -6.06
C GLU A 434 10.00 -3.05 -5.95
N PHE A 435 9.52 -3.32 -4.74
CA PHE A 435 8.09 -3.57 -4.49
C PHE A 435 7.24 -2.35 -4.89
N GLN A 436 7.68 -1.12 -4.62
CA GLN A 436 6.97 0.07 -5.07
C GLN A 436 6.89 0.16 -6.61
N GLN A 437 7.93 -0.26 -7.34
CA GLN A 437 7.89 -0.32 -8.80
C GLN A 437 6.96 -1.43 -9.30
N MET A 438 6.88 -2.57 -8.63
CA MET A 438 5.88 -3.60 -8.92
C MET A 438 4.46 -3.10 -8.69
N GLU A 439 4.24 -2.31 -7.64
CA GLU A 439 2.93 -1.74 -7.34
C GLU A 439 2.46 -0.79 -8.45
N ARG A 440 3.38 -0.02 -9.05
CA ARG A 440 3.07 0.80 -10.22
C ARG A 440 2.60 -0.02 -11.42
N ILE A 441 3.20 -1.19 -11.65
CA ILE A 441 2.78 -2.12 -12.70
C ILE A 441 1.38 -2.68 -12.36
N SER A 442 1.18 -3.14 -11.12
CA SER A 442 -0.11 -3.67 -10.65
C SER A 442 -1.24 -2.64 -10.78
N GLU A 443 -0.99 -1.39 -10.36
CA GLU A 443 -1.92 -0.28 -10.48
C GLU A 443 -2.26 0.00 -11.94
N ALA A 444 -1.25 0.09 -12.81
CA ALA A 444 -1.47 0.41 -14.22
C ALA A 444 -2.23 -0.68 -14.98
N LEU A 445 -1.97 -1.95 -14.65
CA LEU A 445 -2.71 -3.10 -15.18
C LEU A 445 -4.16 -3.12 -14.69
N SER A 446 -4.40 -2.81 -13.41
CA SER A 446 -5.76 -2.78 -12.83
C SER A 446 -6.67 -1.71 -13.43
N LYS A 447 -6.11 -0.72 -14.14
CA LYS A 447 -6.86 0.36 -14.81
C LYS A 447 -7.24 0.04 -16.26
N ILE A 448 -6.83 -1.11 -16.79
CA ILE A 448 -7.19 -1.52 -18.15
C ILE A 448 -8.67 -1.91 -18.18
N GLU A 449 -9.44 -1.34 -19.11
CA GLU A 449 -10.84 -1.73 -19.32
C GLU A 449 -10.92 -3.23 -19.67
N GLY A 450 -11.73 -3.99 -18.94
CA GLY A 450 -11.85 -5.44 -19.09
C GLY A 450 -10.98 -6.26 -18.13
N VAL A 451 -10.09 -5.62 -17.35
CA VAL A 451 -9.43 -6.22 -16.18
C VAL A 451 -10.30 -5.98 -14.95
N ASP A 452 -10.56 -7.03 -14.18
CA ASP A 452 -11.32 -6.95 -12.93
C ASP A 452 -10.39 -6.55 -11.77
N HIS A 453 -9.32 -7.32 -11.55
CA HIS A 453 -8.27 -7.01 -10.59
C HIS A 453 -6.94 -7.66 -10.99
N VAL A 454 -5.86 -7.28 -10.29
CA VAL A 454 -4.51 -7.81 -10.55
C VAL A 454 -3.93 -8.33 -9.26
N ARG A 455 -3.62 -9.63 -9.23
CA ARG A 455 -2.95 -10.26 -8.09
C ARG A 455 -1.44 -10.27 -8.33
N SER A 456 -0.69 -9.83 -7.34
CA SER A 456 0.75 -9.68 -7.46
C SER A 456 1.41 -9.70 -6.09
N ALA A 457 2.74 -9.60 -6.05
CA ALA A 457 3.48 -9.54 -4.80
C ALA A 457 3.08 -8.33 -3.91
N THR A 458 2.57 -7.25 -4.50
CA THR A 458 2.12 -6.05 -3.78
C THR A 458 0.63 -6.02 -3.49
N ARG A 459 -0.15 -6.82 -4.23
CA ARG A 459 -1.60 -7.02 -4.05
C ARG A 459 -1.94 -8.51 -4.05
N PRO A 460 -1.57 -9.28 -3.00
CA PRO A 460 -1.70 -10.75 -3.05
C PRO A 460 -3.13 -11.26 -3.22
N THR A 461 -4.13 -10.50 -2.74
CA THR A 461 -5.57 -10.80 -2.88
C THR A 461 -6.21 -10.14 -4.11
N GLY A 462 -5.47 -9.30 -4.84
CA GLY A 462 -6.00 -8.44 -5.90
C GLY A 462 -6.41 -7.03 -5.43
N GLU A 463 -6.62 -6.85 -4.13
CA GLU A 463 -7.00 -5.58 -3.53
C GLU A 463 -5.78 -4.80 -3.00
N ILE A 464 -5.96 -3.49 -2.85
CA ILE A 464 -4.96 -2.63 -2.23
C ILE A 464 -4.96 -2.92 -0.72
N ILE A 465 -3.78 -3.17 -0.15
CA ILE A 465 -3.62 -3.30 1.30
C ILE A 465 -3.88 -1.94 1.95
N GLU A 466 -4.91 -1.85 2.79
CA GLU A 466 -5.37 -0.61 3.42
C GLU A 466 -4.23 0.15 4.14
N ASP A 467 -3.38 -0.58 4.88
CA ASP A 467 -2.25 -0.01 5.62
C ASP A 467 -1.19 0.63 4.70
N PHE A 468 -1.19 0.33 3.41
CA PHE A 468 -0.25 0.89 2.43
C PHE A 468 -0.79 2.13 1.73
N LYS A 469 -2.04 2.54 2.00
CA LYS A 469 -2.59 3.79 1.45
C LYS A 469 -1.91 4.99 2.09
N VAL A 470 -1.47 5.96 1.28
CA VAL A 470 -0.85 7.21 1.76
C VAL A 470 -1.75 7.96 2.76
N GLU A 471 -3.06 7.87 2.59
CA GLU A 471 -4.06 8.41 3.52
C GLU A 471 -3.89 7.91 4.97
N GLN A 472 -3.53 6.64 5.17
CA GLN A 472 -3.30 6.10 6.51
C GLN A 472 -2.06 6.74 7.16
N PHE A 473 -1.00 6.94 6.38
CA PHE A 473 0.22 7.59 6.87
C PHE A 473 0.01 9.07 7.18
N THR A 474 -0.70 9.80 6.31
CA THR A 474 -1.02 11.22 6.56
C THR A 474 -1.98 11.38 7.74
N GLY A 475 -2.93 10.46 7.92
CA GLY A 475 -3.82 10.38 9.07
C GLY A 475 -3.05 10.17 10.39
N GLN A 476 -2.19 9.15 10.46
CA GLN A 476 -1.37 8.89 11.66
C GLN A 476 -0.44 10.07 11.99
N LEU A 477 0.17 10.70 10.97
CA LEU A 477 1.01 11.88 11.14
C LEU A 477 0.19 13.09 11.62
N ALA A 478 -1.00 13.31 11.05
CA ALA A 478 -1.92 14.37 11.46
C ALA A 478 -2.41 14.20 12.91
N ASP A 479 -2.63 12.96 13.35
CA ASP A 479 -2.96 12.62 14.73
C ASP A 479 -1.79 12.89 15.68
N GLY A 480 -0.57 12.50 15.32
CA GLY A 480 0.64 12.79 16.08
C GLY A 480 0.92 14.29 16.21
N ILE A 481 0.72 15.06 15.13
CA ILE A 481 0.79 16.53 15.15
C ILE A 481 -0.35 17.11 16.01
N GLY A 482 -1.55 16.53 15.95
CA GLY A 482 -2.67 16.90 16.82
C GLY A 482 -2.33 16.77 18.29
N GLN A 483 -1.81 15.61 18.71
CA GLN A 483 -1.38 15.37 20.10
C GLN A 483 -0.27 16.35 20.54
N SER A 484 0.66 16.66 19.64
CA SER A 484 1.73 17.63 19.91
C SER A 484 1.17 19.04 20.09
N THR A 485 0.17 19.42 19.28
CA THR A 485 -0.52 20.71 19.35
C THR A 485 -1.35 20.84 20.63
N ASP A 486 -2.02 19.78 21.04
CA ASP A 486 -2.75 19.72 22.32
C ASP A 486 -1.80 19.86 23.51
N GLY A 487 -0.65 19.18 23.47
CA GLY A 487 0.41 19.31 24.48
C GLY A 487 0.99 20.72 24.57
N ILE A 488 1.26 21.36 23.42
CA ILE A 488 1.72 22.75 23.34
C ILE A 488 0.66 23.71 23.90
N SER A 489 -0.61 23.49 23.57
CA SER A 489 -1.74 24.30 24.09
C SER A 489 -1.87 24.19 25.61
N GLN A 490 -1.62 23.01 26.17
CA GLN A 490 -1.62 22.81 27.63
C GLN A 490 -0.47 23.56 28.32
N ILE A 491 0.72 23.60 27.70
CA ILE A 491 1.87 24.36 28.20
C ILE A 491 1.62 25.86 28.07
N GLU A 492 1.08 26.32 26.94
CA GLU A 492 0.67 27.71 26.70
C GLU A 492 -0.33 28.18 27.77
N ALA A 493 -1.40 27.42 28.00
CA ALA A 493 -2.38 27.70 29.05
C ALA A 493 -1.73 27.79 30.44
N GLY A 494 -0.80 26.89 30.78
CA GLY A 494 -0.09 26.90 32.06
C GLY A 494 0.87 28.09 32.22
N LEU A 495 1.52 28.53 31.13
CA LEU A 495 2.37 29.72 31.13
C LEU A 495 1.55 31.02 31.23
N THR A 496 0.41 31.07 30.55
CA THR A 496 -0.56 32.17 30.63
C THR A 496 -1.15 32.28 32.04
N GLU A 497 -1.48 31.15 32.67
CA GLU A 497 -1.94 31.10 34.08
C GLU A 497 -0.84 31.55 35.04
N ALA A 498 0.41 31.09 34.87
CA ALA A 498 1.54 31.51 35.69
C ALA A 498 1.84 33.02 35.54
N ALA A 499 1.76 33.56 34.31
CA ALA A 499 1.91 34.99 34.06
C ALA A 499 0.79 35.82 34.75
N SER A 500 -0.45 35.32 34.71
CA SER A 500 -1.60 35.95 35.37
C SER A 500 -1.51 35.92 36.90
N GLU A 501 -1.06 34.82 37.50
CA GLU A 501 -0.88 34.70 38.96
C GLU A 501 0.26 35.62 39.46
N LEU A 502 1.33 35.78 38.68
CA LEU A 502 2.39 36.75 38.96
C LEU A 502 1.89 38.20 38.88
N GLU A 503 1.01 38.51 37.93
CA GLU A 503 0.41 39.84 37.80
C GLU A 503 -0.60 40.12 38.93
N ASN A 504 -1.33 39.10 39.39
CA ASN A 504 -2.25 39.17 40.54
C ASN A 504 -1.52 39.33 41.90
N SER A 505 -0.22 39.05 41.96
CA SER A 505 0.63 39.23 43.15
C SER A 505 1.17 40.67 43.30
N LYS A 506 1.06 41.49 42.24
CA LYS A 506 1.51 42.89 42.20
C LYS A 506 0.89 43.80 43.28
N PRO A 507 -0.42 43.71 43.62
CA PRO A 507 -1.04 44.54 44.65
C PRO A 507 -0.50 44.25 46.06
N GLN A 508 -0.10 42.99 46.33
CA GLN A 508 0.44 42.56 47.63
C GLN A 508 1.88 43.05 47.83
N LEU A 509 2.64 43.16 46.73
CA LEU A 509 3.97 43.78 46.72
C LEU A 509 3.89 45.32 46.86
N GLU A 510 2.87 45.96 46.29
CA GLU A 510 2.57 47.39 46.50
C GLU A 510 2.17 47.68 47.95
N GLU A 511 1.42 46.78 48.60
CA GLU A 511 1.10 46.86 50.04
C GLU A 511 2.36 46.70 50.91
N ALA A 512 3.25 45.75 50.58
CA ALA A 512 4.54 45.59 51.25
C ALA A 512 5.47 46.81 51.07
N GLN A 513 5.48 47.42 49.89
CA GLN A 513 6.20 48.66 49.60
C GLN A 513 5.65 49.83 50.43
N SER A 514 4.33 49.95 50.55
CA SER A 514 3.69 50.95 51.41
C SER A 514 4.04 50.75 52.89
N GLY A 515 4.23 49.51 53.34
CA GLY A 515 4.73 49.20 54.70
C GLY A 515 6.20 49.60 54.90
N VAL A 516 7.05 49.49 53.87
CA VAL A 516 8.43 49.99 53.91
C VAL A 516 8.47 51.52 53.90
N ASP A 517 7.54 52.19 53.23
CA ASP A 517 7.39 53.66 53.28
C ASP A 517 6.98 54.17 54.67
N GLU A 518 6.09 53.46 55.38
CA GLU A 518 5.77 53.76 56.78
C GLU A 518 6.97 53.53 57.72
N LEU A 519 7.77 52.48 57.47
CA LEU A 519 9.01 52.22 58.21
C LEU A 519 10.07 53.30 57.97
N LEU A 520 10.26 53.74 56.72
CA LEU A 520 11.17 54.85 56.37
C LEU A 520 10.76 56.15 57.08
N ALA A 521 9.46 56.46 57.09
CA ALA A 521 8.93 57.62 57.81
C ALA A 521 9.12 57.51 59.32
N GLY A 522 8.96 56.31 59.90
CA GLY A 522 9.20 56.04 61.32
C GLY A 522 10.68 56.10 61.72
N THR A 523 11.58 55.56 60.90
CA THR A 523 13.03 55.60 61.14
C THR A 523 13.58 57.03 60.98
N GLU A 524 13.05 57.82 60.05
CA GLU A 524 13.41 59.24 59.89
C GLU A 524 12.90 60.09 61.07
N ALA A 525 11.69 59.82 61.57
CA ALA A 525 11.19 60.43 62.80
C ALA A 525 12.06 60.06 64.01
N ALA A 526 12.55 58.82 64.09
CA ALA A 526 13.50 58.40 65.12
C ALA A 526 14.89 59.07 64.97
N ARG A 527 15.39 59.24 63.73
CA ARG A 527 16.63 59.96 63.43
C ARG A 527 16.55 61.43 63.86
N SER A 528 15.45 62.11 63.53
CA SER A 528 15.17 63.48 63.98
C SER A 528 15.06 63.57 65.51
N GLY A 529 14.41 62.58 66.14
CA GLY A 529 14.31 62.51 67.60
C GLY A 529 15.65 62.29 68.31
N ILE A 530 16.58 61.54 67.71
CA ILE A 530 17.95 61.39 68.24
C ILE A 530 18.75 62.70 68.16
N GLN A 531 18.55 63.51 67.12
CA GLN A 531 19.17 64.84 67.01
C GLN A 531 18.64 65.84 68.05
N ASP A 532 17.34 65.75 68.38
CA ASP A 532 16.73 66.52 69.47
C ASP A 532 17.25 66.06 70.86
N VAL A 533 17.42 64.74 71.05
CA VAL A 533 18.00 64.15 72.27
C VAL A 533 19.49 64.50 72.42
N GLN A 534 20.27 64.50 71.34
CA GLN A 534 21.68 64.94 71.34
C GLN A 534 21.80 66.41 71.78
N SER A 535 20.92 67.28 71.26
CA SER A 535 20.88 68.70 71.62
C SER A 535 20.49 68.93 73.09
N ALA A 536 19.53 68.15 73.60
CA ALA A 536 19.14 68.19 75.02
C ALA A 536 20.23 67.64 75.95
N LEU A 537 20.92 66.56 75.57
CA LEU A 537 22.00 65.96 76.36
C LEU A 537 23.26 66.85 76.42
N HIS A 538 23.53 67.66 75.37
CA HIS A 538 24.57 68.68 75.40
C HIS A 538 24.23 69.85 76.35
N GLN A 539 22.97 70.26 76.44
CA GLN A 539 22.54 71.26 77.45
C GLN A 539 22.62 70.71 78.88
N ILE A 540 22.28 69.43 79.08
CA ILE A 540 22.41 68.76 80.38
C ILE A 540 23.88 68.59 80.78
N ALA A 541 24.78 68.23 79.85
CA ALA A 541 26.21 68.11 80.11
C ALA A 541 26.82 69.44 80.61
N ASN A 542 26.49 70.55 79.94
CA ASN A 542 26.93 71.89 80.37
C ASN A 542 26.36 72.31 81.74
N GLY A 543 25.17 71.84 82.10
CA GLY A 543 24.56 72.08 83.42
C GLY A 543 25.17 71.26 84.55
N ILE A 544 25.55 69.99 84.29
CA ILE A 544 26.22 69.11 85.27
C ILE A 544 27.64 69.63 85.57
N GLU A 545 28.37 70.10 84.55
CA GLU A 545 29.73 70.63 84.70
C GLU A 545 29.75 71.97 85.48
N ALA A 546 28.76 72.84 85.28
CA ALA A 546 28.57 74.05 86.09
C ALA A 546 28.17 73.73 87.55
N GLY A 547 27.41 72.67 87.78
CA GLY A 547 27.03 72.21 89.12
C GLY A 547 28.20 71.66 89.94
N ALA A 548 29.11 70.91 89.33
CA ALA A 548 30.31 70.38 89.98
C ALA A 548 31.27 71.51 90.43
N LEU A 549 31.45 72.54 89.60
CA LEU A 549 32.24 73.74 89.95
C LEU A 549 31.61 74.52 91.12
N GLY A 550 30.27 74.64 91.17
CA GLY A 550 29.56 75.29 92.27
C GLY A 550 29.66 74.54 93.61
N THR A 551 29.67 73.20 93.61
CA THR A 551 29.85 72.41 94.84
C THR A 551 31.23 72.60 95.48
N GLY A 552 32.28 72.82 94.67
CA GLY A 552 33.63 73.11 95.18
C GLY A 552 33.74 74.48 95.89
N GLU A 553 33.01 75.49 95.42
CA GLU A 553 32.92 76.79 96.08
C GLU A 553 32.14 76.73 97.40
N VAL A 554 31.02 75.98 97.45
CA VAL A 554 30.24 75.76 98.69
C VAL A 554 31.06 75.00 99.73
N LYS A 555 31.79 73.96 99.33
CA LYS A 555 32.69 73.22 100.21
C LYS A 555 33.77 74.13 100.82
N SER A 556 34.42 74.95 99.99
CA SER A 556 35.43 75.91 100.47
C SER A 556 34.84 76.93 101.46
N GLY A 557 33.62 77.40 101.22
CA GLY A 557 32.89 78.28 102.14
C GLY A 557 32.55 77.60 103.47
N LEU A 558 32.09 76.35 103.46
CA LEU A 558 31.77 75.59 104.67
C LEU A 558 33.01 75.28 105.51
N VAL A 559 34.14 74.95 104.89
CA VAL A 559 35.42 74.77 105.59
C VAL A 559 35.87 76.09 106.24
N ALA A 560 35.76 77.21 105.54
CA ALA A 560 36.08 78.52 106.11
C ALA A 560 35.16 78.90 107.29
N ILE A 561 33.86 78.55 107.24
CA ILE A 561 32.92 78.75 108.36
C ILE A 561 33.28 77.86 109.55
N LYS A 562 33.59 76.57 109.30
CA LYS A 562 34.03 75.60 110.33
C LYS A 562 35.28 76.08 111.04
N ASP A 563 36.28 76.54 110.30
CA ASP A 563 37.55 77.00 110.85
C ASP A 563 37.37 78.27 111.72
N ASN A 564 36.55 79.23 111.25
CA ASN A 564 36.19 80.41 112.03
C ASN A 564 35.40 80.08 113.31
N LEU A 565 34.45 79.14 113.24
CA LEU A 565 33.71 78.65 114.41
C LEU A 565 34.63 77.95 115.40
N SER A 566 35.56 77.12 114.92
CA SER A 566 36.55 76.44 115.76
C SER A 566 37.45 77.43 116.50
N GLN A 567 37.90 78.49 115.81
CA GLN A 567 38.70 79.56 116.40
C GLN A 567 37.90 80.38 117.43
N THR A 568 36.60 80.59 117.18
CA THR A 568 35.67 81.27 118.10
C THR A 568 35.43 80.45 119.37
N ILE A 569 35.23 79.14 119.25
CA ILE A 569 35.08 78.23 120.40
C ILE A 569 36.34 78.22 121.26
N ALA A 570 37.52 78.15 120.64
CA ALA A 570 38.80 78.22 121.35
C ALA A 570 38.94 79.54 122.13
N GLY A 571 38.63 80.68 121.50
CA GLY A 571 38.61 81.99 122.16
C GLY A 571 37.59 82.10 123.30
N ASN A 572 36.39 81.53 123.15
CA ASN A 572 35.37 81.54 124.20
C ASN A 572 35.76 80.68 125.42
N LYS A 573 36.45 79.54 125.19
CA LYS A 573 37.00 78.72 126.28
C LYS A 573 38.12 79.47 127.04
N GLU A 574 38.96 80.20 126.33
CA GLU A 574 40.02 81.02 126.92
C GLU A 574 39.45 82.21 127.72
N LEU A 575 38.41 82.87 127.18
CA LEU A 575 37.68 83.95 127.85
C LEU A 575 37.01 83.50 129.15
N LEU A 576 36.36 82.32 129.16
CA LEU A 576 35.75 81.74 130.36
C LEU A 576 36.79 81.53 131.48
N ASN A 577 37.96 81.02 131.11
CA ASN A 577 39.06 80.80 132.04
C ASN A 577 39.65 82.13 132.56
N GLY A 578 39.72 83.14 131.69
CA GLY A 578 40.13 84.51 132.04
C GLY A 578 39.21 85.18 133.05
N TYR A 579 37.88 85.04 132.93
CA TYR A 579 36.92 85.58 133.91
C TYR A 579 37.14 85.00 135.32
N GLN A 580 37.40 83.70 135.41
CA GLN A 580 37.66 83.02 136.69
C GLN A 580 38.96 83.51 137.34
N GLN A 581 40.01 83.76 136.55
CA GLN A 581 41.27 84.31 137.06
C GLN A 581 41.17 85.80 137.46
N LEU A 582 40.40 86.60 136.72
CA LEU A 582 40.23 88.04 136.98
C LEU A 582 39.50 88.30 138.30
N ALA A 583 38.44 87.55 138.60
CA ALA A 583 37.71 87.64 139.87
C ALA A 583 38.60 87.32 141.08
N ALA A 584 39.47 86.32 140.94
CA ALA A 584 40.45 85.95 141.96
C ALA A 584 41.56 87.00 142.13
N GLY A 585 41.97 87.69 141.06
CA GLY A 585 42.98 88.74 141.10
C GLY A 585 42.51 90.06 141.73
N LEU A 586 41.31 90.53 141.38
CA LEU A 586 40.74 91.80 141.86
C LEU A 586 40.41 91.78 143.36
N SER A 587 40.14 90.60 143.91
CA SER A 587 39.89 90.43 145.35
C SER A 587 41.14 90.64 146.22
N ASN A 588 42.35 90.77 145.62
CA ASN A 588 43.64 90.88 146.34
C ASN A 588 44.23 92.31 146.41
N LEU A 589 43.51 93.37 146.00
CA LEU A 589 44.01 94.76 146.05
C LEU A 589 43.89 95.39 147.46
N ASN A 590 44.95 96.04 147.96
CA ASN A 590 45.05 96.59 149.33
C ASN A 590 44.91 98.14 149.44
N GLU A 591 44.56 98.62 150.64
CA GLU A 591 44.15 100.01 150.98
C GLU A 591 45.09 101.14 150.58
N GLN A 592 46.39 100.88 150.50
CA GLN A 592 47.43 101.91 150.36
C GLN A 592 47.44 102.58 148.97
N GLN A 593 46.78 101.98 147.97
CA GLN A 593 46.77 102.47 146.58
C GLN A 593 45.59 103.40 146.27
N PHE A 594 44.48 103.28 147.01
CA PHE A 594 43.31 104.15 146.83
C PHE A 594 43.48 105.52 147.50
N SER A 595 44.34 105.65 148.51
CA SER A 595 44.52 106.88 149.28
C SER A 595 45.12 108.06 148.49
N SER A 596 45.88 107.80 147.42
CA SER A 596 46.57 108.84 146.64
C SER A 596 45.65 109.57 145.65
N LEU A 597 44.57 108.92 145.21
CA LEU A 597 43.63 109.45 144.21
C LEU A 597 42.54 110.34 144.83
N ALA A 598 42.26 110.17 146.11
CA ALA A 598 41.21 110.91 146.82
C ALA A 598 41.55 112.41 147.07
N GLN A 599 42.80 112.85 146.86
CA GLN A 599 43.23 114.23 147.16
C GLN A 599 43.10 115.21 145.99
N LEU A 600 42.99 114.73 144.75
CA LEU A 600 42.93 115.55 143.53
C LEU A 600 41.77 116.56 143.45
N PRO A 601 40.52 116.22 143.85
CA PRO A 601 39.37 117.12 143.70
C PRO A 601 39.51 118.39 144.55
N GLY A 602 40.10 118.26 145.73
CA GLY A 602 40.30 119.39 146.65
C GLY A 602 41.22 120.45 146.06
N THR A 603 42.26 120.04 145.34
CA THR A 603 43.25 120.97 144.76
C THR A 603 42.67 121.79 143.61
N ILE A 604 41.82 121.20 142.77
CA ILE A 604 41.24 121.86 141.60
C ILE A 604 40.18 122.89 142.02
N ASN A 605 39.32 122.53 142.98
CA ASN A 605 38.30 123.44 143.51
C ASN A 605 38.92 124.68 144.17
N GLN A 606 40.09 124.53 144.78
CA GLN A 606 40.79 125.64 145.41
C GLN A 606 41.36 126.64 144.37
N VAL A 607 41.77 126.17 143.20
CA VAL A 607 42.24 127.04 142.10
C VAL A 607 41.06 127.76 141.43
N TYR A 608 39.94 127.07 141.20
CA TYR A 608 38.75 127.65 140.60
C TYR A 608 38.13 128.77 141.46
N SER A 609 37.94 128.52 142.76
CA SER A 609 37.40 129.52 143.69
C SER A 609 38.30 130.75 143.84
N SER A 610 39.62 130.56 143.75
CA SER A 610 40.59 131.67 143.73
C SER A 610 40.41 132.56 142.50
N LEU A 611 40.21 131.99 141.31
CA LEU A 611 39.98 132.76 140.08
C LEU A 611 38.60 133.45 140.06
N GLY A 612 37.58 132.84 140.65
CA GLY A 612 36.25 133.45 140.74
C GLY A 612 36.25 134.70 141.61
N SER A 613 37.08 134.70 142.65
CA SER A 613 37.30 135.87 143.51
C SER A 613 37.97 137.02 142.75
N VAL A 614 38.86 136.72 141.80
CA VAL A 614 39.49 137.73 140.91
C VAL A 614 38.44 138.35 139.99
N LEU A 615 37.55 137.53 139.41
CA LEU A 615 36.50 138.01 138.51
C LEU A 615 35.52 138.95 139.20
N GLN A 616 35.17 138.67 140.47
CA GLN A 616 34.22 139.48 141.21
C GLN A 616 34.77 140.87 141.57
N ASN A 617 36.08 140.98 141.78
CA ASN A 617 36.74 142.24 142.11
C ASN A 617 37.12 143.08 140.89
N HIS A 618 37.21 142.48 139.69
CA HIS A 618 37.57 143.16 138.45
C HIS A 618 36.58 142.82 137.32
N PRO A 619 35.42 143.50 137.26
CA PRO A 619 34.35 143.18 136.30
C PRO A 619 34.77 143.37 134.84
N GLU A 620 35.73 144.25 134.56
CA GLU A 620 36.28 144.45 133.22
C GLU A 620 36.89 143.18 132.60
N LEU A 621 37.34 142.20 133.39
CA LEU A 621 37.90 140.94 132.90
C LEU A 621 36.86 140.01 132.27
N GLN A 622 35.55 140.28 132.41
CA GLN A 622 34.53 139.51 131.68
C GLN A 622 34.56 139.77 130.16
N GLN A 623 35.18 140.86 129.72
CA GLN A 623 35.42 141.14 128.30
C GLN A 623 36.79 140.63 127.83
N ASP A 624 37.64 140.13 128.74
CA ASP A 624 38.92 139.48 128.41
C ASP A 624 38.65 137.99 128.09
N THR A 625 38.85 137.66 126.81
CA THR A 625 38.45 136.37 126.26
C THR A 625 39.33 135.23 126.78
N ASP A 626 40.61 135.50 127.06
CA ASP A 626 41.56 134.47 127.51
C ASP A 626 41.30 134.10 128.98
N PHE A 627 40.93 135.07 129.82
CA PHE A 627 40.60 134.82 131.22
C PHE A 627 39.31 134.01 131.38
N MET A 628 38.23 134.44 130.72
CA MET A 628 36.95 133.74 130.81
C MET A 628 37.02 132.32 130.26
N THR A 629 37.87 132.09 129.24
CA THR A 629 38.16 130.75 128.76
C THR A 629 38.79 129.91 129.87
N ALA A 630 39.91 130.34 130.45
CA ALA A 630 40.60 129.57 131.50
C ALA A 630 39.72 129.29 132.74
N TYR A 631 38.90 130.25 133.15
CA TYR A 631 38.00 130.12 134.30
C TYR A 631 36.94 129.03 134.09
N LEU A 632 36.28 129.03 132.92
CA LEU A 632 35.28 128.03 132.58
C LEU A 632 35.90 126.64 132.40
N THR A 633 37.12 126.55 131.86
CA THR A 633 37.82 125.25 131.75
C THR A 633 38.09 124.63 133.11
N LEU A 634 38.44 125.44 134.13
CA LEU A 634 38.66 124.96 135.49
C LEU A 634 37.36 124.60 136.20
N GLU A 635 36.26 125.30 135.92
CA GLU A 635 34.94 124.93 136.41
C GLU A 635 34.55 123.53 135.93
N GLU A 636 34.72 123.30 134.63
CA GLU A 636 34.42 122.03 133.99
C GLU A 636 35.27 120.90 134.61
N LEU A 637 36.57 121.13 134.75
CA LEU A 637 37.49 120.17 135.37
C LEU A 637 37.17 119.90 136.84
N SER A 638 36.75 120.91 137.61
CA SER A 638 36.40 120.72 139.02
C SER A 638 35.21 119.78 139.22
N LYS A 639 34.19 119.88 138.35
CA LYS A 639 32.98 119.05 138.38
C LYS A 639 33.25 117.61 137.95
N GLN A 640 34.23 117.40 137.07
CA GLN A 640 34.53 116.05 136.55
C GLN A 640 35.33 115.17 137.54
N VAL A 641 36.02 115.75 138.53
CA VAL A 641 37.00 115.03 139.36
C VAL A 641 36.42 114.62 140.73
N GLU A 642 35.27 115.18 141.14
CA GLU A 642 34.56 114.91 142.41
C GLU A 642 34.24 113.41 142.71
N PRO A 643 33.89 112.55 141.74
CA PRO A 643 33.55 111.13 142.01
C PRO A 643 34.72 110.28 142.54
N LEU A 644 35.96 110.73 142.37
CA LEU A 644 37.16 109.95 142.71
C LEU A 644 37.38 109.78 144.22
N GLY A 645 36.69 110.54 145.07
CA GLY A 645 36.81 110.41 146.52
C GLY A 645 36.28 109.08 147.09
N ASN A 646 35.28 108.47 146.44
CA ASN A 646 34.62 107.24 146.90
C ASN A 646 34.96 106.02 146.05
N ILE A 647 36.07 106.07 145.31
CA ILE A 647 36.40 105.11 144.26
C ILE A 647 36.54 103.67 144.80
N LYS A 648 36.90 103.49 146.08
CA LYS A 648 36.97 102.17 146.75
C LYS A 648 35.58 101.51 146.83
N GLN A 649 34.60 102.24 147.35
CA GLN A 649 33.23 101.74 147.48
C GLN A 649 32.57 101.56 146.11
N LEU A 650 32.89 102.45 145.16
CA LEU A 650 32.46 102.31 143.77
C LEU A 650 33.00 101.01 143.14
N MET A 651 34.28 100.67 143.39
CA MET A 651 34.89 99.44 142.90
C MET A 651 34.26 98.17 143.50
N GLU A 652 34.03 98.13 144.81
CA GLU A 652 33.38 96.98 145.44
C GLU A 652 31.96 96.74 144.91
N THR A 653 31.18 97.83 144.78
CA THR A 653 29.76 97.72 144.41
C THR A 653 29.52 97.58 142.91
N GLN A 654 30.32 98.22 142.06
CA GLN A 654 30.11 98.24 140.60
C GLN A 654 31.01 97.30 139.81
N VAL A 655 32.12 96.83 140.38
CA VAL A 655 33.08 96.00 139.65
C VAL A 655 33.16 94.60 140.28
N ILE A 656 33.49 94.50 141.57
CA ILE A 656 33.79 93.20 142.20
C ILE A 656 32.52 92.35 142.38
N ALA A 657 31.45 92.91 142.96
CA ALA A 657 30.21 92.16 143.17
C ALA A 657 29.51 91.73 141.86
N PRO A 658 29.41 92.59 140.81
CA PRO A 658 28.88 92.17 139.51
C PRO A 658 29.75 91.13 138.79
N LEU A 659 31.08 91.18 138.94
CA LEU A 659 31.99 90.17 138.38
C LEU A 659 31.75 88.77 138.95
N HIS A 660 31.52 88.66 140.26
CA HIS A 660 31.16 87.38 140.87
C HIS A 660 29.81 86.84 140.38
N GLN A 661 28.81 87.72 140.27
CA GLN A 661 27.49 87.35 139.76
C GLN A 661 27.53 86.91 138.28
N LEU A 662 28.37 87.55 137.46
CA LEU A 662 28.63 87.16 136.06
C LEU A 662 29.32 85.80 135.94
N ASN A 663 30.26 85.50 136.86
CA ASN A 663 30.99 84.23 136.85
C ASN A 663 30.05 83.04 137.15
N ASP A 664 29.17 83.19 138.15
CA ASP A 664 28.18 82.16 138.51
C ASP A 664 27.13 81.94 137.40
N GLN A 665 26.72 83.02 136.69
CA GLN A 665 25.81 82.91 135.55
C GLN A 665 26.45 82.26 134.31
N ASN A 666 27.75 82.45 134.09
CA ASN A 666 28.47 81.87 132.95
C ASN A 666 28.66 80.35 133.07
N GLU A 667 28.83 79.81 134.28
CA GLU A 667 28.93 78.36 134.50
C GLU A 667 27.60 77.63 134.27
N GLN A 668 26.47 78.23 134.65
CA GLN A 668 25.21 77.48 134.68
C GLN A 668 24.33 77.62 133.43
N TYR A 669 24.35 78.74 132.68
CA TYR A 669 23.27 78.97 131.69
C TYR A 669 23.59 79.61 130.33
N ASN A 670 24.82 80.05 130.00
CA ASN A 670 25.03 80.67 128.66
C ASN A 670 26.31 80.25 127.91
N LEU A 671 27.51 80.50 128.45
CA LEU A 671 28.72 80.36 127.63
C LEU A 671 29.13 78.89 127.40
N ALA A 672 29.03 78.04 128.43
CA ALA A 672 29.36 76.62 128.32
C ALA A 672 28.38 75.83 127.42
N MET A 673 27.08 76.16 127.52
CA MET A 673 26.05 75.55 126.65
C MET A 673 26.20 76.05 125.19
N SER A 674 26.54 77.33 124.99
CA SER A 674 26.86 77.87 123.66
C SER A 674 28.10 77.23 123.04
N ILE A 675 29.15 76.95 123.82
CA ILE A 675 30.33 76.22 123.33
C ILE A 675 29.94 74.80 122.88
N SER A 676 29.17 74.07 123.68
CA SER A 676 28.74 72.71 123.32
C SER A 676 27.79 72.70 122.11
N ALA A 677 26.90 73.68 121.99
CA ALA A 677 26.05 73.84 120.81
C ALA A 677 26.86 74.19 119.55
N GLN A 678 27.87 75.06 119.66
CA GLN A 678 28.77 75.39 118.55
C GLN A 678 29.66 74.20 118.14
N GLU A 679 30.08 73.36 119.09
CA GLU A 679 30.79 72.09 118.80
C GLU A 679 29.89 71.09 118.05
N GLN A 680 28.60 71.01 118.40
CA GLN A 680 27.63 70.21 117.63
C GLN A 680 27.36 70.77 116.23
N ILE A 681 27.35 72.10 116.07
CA ILE A 681 27.24 72.75 114.76
C ILE A 681 28.48 72.42 113.90
N ILE A 682 29.69 72.42 114.46
CA ILE A 682 30.89 71.98 113.74
C ILE A 682 30.76 70.54 113.28
N ALA A 683 30.29 69.63 114.14
CA ALA A 683 30.07 68.24 113.76
C ALA A 683 29.03 68.10 112.63
N GLY A 684 27.94 68.89 112.68
CA GLY A 684 26.95 68.95 111.61
C GLY A 684 27.48 69.56 110.30
N ILE A 685 28.34 70.58 110.38
CA ILE A 685 29.02 71.15 109.21
C ILE A 685 30.00 70.13 108.62
N ASP A 686 30.66 69.32 109.44
CA ASP A 686 31.54 68.24 108.96
C ASP A 686 30.79 67.15 108.20
N GLU A 687 29.63 66.71 108.71
CA GLU A 687 28.75 65.82 107.95
C GLU A 687 28.27 66.47 106.65
N LEU A 688 27.97 67.78 106.66
CA LEU A 688 27.57 68.51 105.45
C LEU A 688 28.72 68.62 104.44
N ILE A 689 29.95 68.86 104.90
CA ILE A 689 31.15 68.89 104.04
C ILE A 689 31.36 67.52 103.41
N THR A 690 31.28 66.43 104.20
CA THR A 690 31.39 65.06 103.67
C THR A 690 30.26 64.73 102.69
N GLY A 691 29.04 65.23 102.94
CA GLY A 691 27.90 65.08 102.01
C GLY A 691 28.10 65.86 100.70
N VAL A 692 28.64 67.08 100.77
CA VAL A 692 28.97 67.89 99.58
C VAL A 692 30.15 67.26 98.81
N GLU A 693 31.11 66.64 99.49
CA GLU A 693 32.21 65.87 98.86
C GLU A 693 31.71 64.64 98.11
N GLN A 694 30.77 63.90 98.69
CA GLN A 694 30.12 62.77 98.01
C GLN A 694 29.28 63.24 96.81
N LEU A 695 28.61 64.40 96.92
CA LEU A 695 27.86 65.00 95.83
C LEU A 695 28.77 65.51 94.70
N GLU A 696 29.88 66.16 95.03
CA GLU A 696 30.92 66.61 94.09
C GLU A 696 31.50 65.41 93.31
N SER A 697 31.85 64.34 94.02
CA SER A 697 32.34 63.10 93.40
C SER A 697 31.28 62.42 92.53
N GLY A 698 30.02 62.38 92.99
CA GLY A 698 28.90 61.85 92.22
C GLY A 698 28.57 62.67 90.96
N LEU A 699 28.68 64.00 91.02
CA LEU A 699 28.49 64.89 89.87
C LEU A 699 29.62 64.75 88.85
N HIS A 700 30.87 64.55 89.28
CA HIS A 700 31.97 64.22 88.37
C HIS A 700 31.82 62.83 87.74
N GLN A 701 31.32 61.86 88.48
CA GLN A 701 31.04 60.51 87.97
C GLN A 701 29.85 60.53 86.99
N ALA A 702 28.83 61.36 87.23
CA ALA A 702 27.74 61.62 86.30
C ALA A 702 28.19 62.37 85.04
N ALA A 703 29.07 63.37 85.16
CA ALA A 703 29.64 64.10 84.03
C ALA A 703 30.48 63.18 83.11
N SER A 704 31.28 62.29 83.69
CA SER A 704 32.07 61.30 82.94
C SER A 704 31.21 60.20 82.30
N GLY A 705 30.15 59.75 82.97
CA GLY A 705 29.15 58.83 82.39
C GLY A 705 28.34 59.46 81.25
N GLN A 706 27.90 60.71 81.41
CA GLN A 706 27.20 61.49 80.38
C GLN A 706 28.10 61.71 79.15
N SER A 707 29.38 62.02 79.37
CA SER A 707 30.37 62.17 78.30
C SER A 707 30.54 60.87 77.48
N GLN A 708 30.55 59.70 78.12
CA GLN A 708 30.56 58.42 77.41
C GLN A 708 29.28 58.14 76.60
N VAL A 709 28.11 58.59 77.06
CA VAL A 709 26.84 58.47 76.32
C VAL A 709 26.79 59.41 75.11
N VAL A 710 27.19 60.67 75.28
CA VAL A 710 27.28 61.66 74.20
C VAL A 710 28.32 61.27 73.15
N THR A 711 29.42 60.61 73.54
CA THR A 711 30.46 60.14 72.62
C THR A 711 30.03 58.91 71.79
N ASN A 712 29.05 58.13 72.27
CA ASN A 712 28.55 56.94 71.56
C ASN A 712 27.23 57.17 70.78
N LEU A 713 26.54 58.30 71.01
CA LEU A 713 25.33 58.70 70.28
C LEU A 713 25.53 58.89 68.76
N PRO A 714 26.67 59.42 68.26
CA PRO A 714 26.94 59.48 66.82
C PRO A 714 26.98 58.10 66.15
N ASN A 715 27.44 57.05 66.85
CA ASN A 715 27.44 55.68 66.30
C ASN A 715 26.01 55.11 66.19
N LEU A 716 25.07 55.60 67.02
CA LEU A 716 23.65 55.24 66.95
C LEU A 716 22.92 56.04 65.86
N GLU A 717 23.27 57.32 65.67
CA GLU A 717 22.85 58.11 64.51
C GLU A 717 23.37 57.49 63.20
N GLU A 718 24.63 57.07 63.15
CA GLU A 718 25.23 56.38 62.00
C GLU A 718 24.60 55.00 61.77
N GLY A 719 24.28 54.25 62.84
CA GLY A 719 23.53 52.99 62.75
C GLY A 719 22.10 53.16 62.26
N LEU A 720 21.40 54.23 62.66
CA LEU A 720 20.08 54.58 62.13
C LEU A 720 20.18 55.12 60.69
N SER A 721 21.26 55.81 60.32
CA SER A 721 21.56 56.22 58.94
C SER A 721 21.85 55.01 58.03
N GLN A 722 22.57 54.02 58.53
CA GLN A 722 22.79 52.75 57.84
C GLN A 722 21.51 51.91 57.75
N LEU A 723 20.66 51.94 58.78
CA LEU A 723 19.34 51.29 58.77
C LEU A 723 18.38 52.00 57.78
N TYR A 724 18.37 53.33 57.76
CA TYR A 724 17.61 54.14 56.79
C TYR A 724 18.09 53.88 55.36
N GLY A 725 19.41 53.87 55.14
CA GLY A 725 20.00 53.52 53.84
C GLY A 725 19.75 52.06 53.44
N GLY A 726 19.72 51.13 54.40
CA GLY A 726 19.34 49.73 54.19
C GLY A 726 17.84 49.56 53.88
N GLN A 727 16.96 50.36 54.48
CA GLN A 727 15.53 50.42 54.18
C GLN A 727 15.27 51.09 52.82
N GLU A 728 16.08 52.08 52.42
CA GLU A 728 16.06 52.68 51.08
C GLU A 728 16.54 51.70 50.00
N GLN A 729 17.57 50.90 50.30
CA GLN A 729 17.98 49.77 49.46
C GLN A 729 16.92 48.67 49.40
N LEU A 730 16.23 48.38 50.50
CA LEU A 730 15.12 47.41 50.55
C LEU A 730 13.92 47.90 49.71
N LYS A 731 13.58 49.19 49.78
CA LYS A 731 12.58 49.84 48.94
C LYS A 731 12.97 49.75 47.45
N THR A 732 14.23 50.03 47.14
CA THR A 732 14.78 49.92 45.78
C THR A 732 14.77 48.44 45.33
N ALA A 733 15.07 47.49 46.21
CA ALA A 733 15.03 46.06 45.90
C ALA A 733 13.59 45.54 45.68
N PHE A 734 12.58 46.05 46.39
CA PHE A 734 11.18 45.77 46.10
C PHE A 734 10.73 46.39 44.77
N GLN A 735 11.23 47.57 44.42
CA GLN A 735 11.01 48.21 43.11
C GLN A 735 11.70 47.43 41.97
N ASP A 736 12.94 46.98 42.17
CA ASP A 736 13.67 46.17 41.20
C ASP A 736 13.07 44.77 41.06
N MET A 737 12.60 44.17 42.16
CA MET A 737 11.87 42.90 42.13
C MET A 737 10.52 43.06 41.42
N GLN A 738 9.81 44.18 41.60
CA GLN A 738 8.58 44.48 40.85
C GLN A 738 8.88 44.62 39.35
N ASN A 739 9.98 45.28 38.98
CA ASN A 739 10.40 45.40 37.59
C ASN A 739 10.81 44.04 36.99
N GLN A 740 11.57 43.22 37.71
CA GLN A 740 11.99 41.88 37.28
C GLN A 740 10.82 40.88 37.22
N LEU A 741 9.85 40.96 38.14
CA LEU A 741 8.63 40.16 38.09
C LEU A 741 7.71 40.61 36.94
N SER A 742 7.71 41.91 36.63
CA SER A 742 7.02 42.43 35.44
C SER A 742 7.71 41.99 34.15
N GLU A 743 9.03 41.99 34.08
CA GLU A 743 9.81 41.44 32.96
C GLU A 743 9.62 39.92 32.82
N LEU A 744 9.55 39.17 33.93
CA LEU A 744 9.28 37.74 33.93
C LEU A 744 7.84 37.42 33.51
N SER A 745 6.84 38.15 34.02
CA SER A 745 5.44 38.01 33.59
C SER A 745 5.28 38.33 32.10
N THR A 746 5.95 39.39 31.63
CA THR A 746 6.00 39.73 30.19
C THR A 746 6.70 38.63 29.39
N GLY A 747 7.83 38.12 29.86
CA GLY A 747 8.57 37.04 29.18
C GLY A 747 7.82 35.70 29.16
N LEU A 748 7.05 35.39 30.20
CA LEU A 748 6.15 34.24 30.23
C LEU A 748 4.97 34.43 29.27
N GLY A 749 4.41 35.65 29.17
CA GLY A 749 3.38 36.00 28.19
C GLY A 749 3.88 35.99 26.74
N GLU A 750 5.11 36.45 26.48
CA GLU A 750 5.78 36.34 25.18
C GLU A 750 6.09 34.87 24.84
N GLY A 751 6.49 34.06 25.82
CA GLY A 751 6.71 32.62 25.67
C GLY A 751 5.42 31.85 25.34
N ALA A 752 4.31 32.17 26.02
CA ALA A 752 2.98 31.65 25.71
C ALA A 752 2.53 32.06 24.30
N SER A 753 2.72 33.32 23.92
CA SER A 753 2.41 33.82 22.57
C SER A 753 3.25 33.16 21.48
N GLY A 754 4.53 32.87 21.76
CA GLY A 754 5.41 32.14 20.85
C GLY A 754 4.99 30.67 20.67
N LEU A 755 4.58 30.01 21.77
CA LEU A 755 4.02 28.65 21.70
C LEU A 755 2.68 28.60 20.97
N GLN A 756 1.85 29.64 21.12
CA GLN A 756 0.62 29.80 20.34
C GLN A 756 0.92 29.87 18.84
N GLN A 757 1.90 30.66 18.40
CA GLN A 757 2.30 30.71 16.99
C GLN A 757 2.81 29.35 16.46
N VAL A 758 3.54 28.59 17.29
CA VAL A 758 3.99 27.23 16.93
C VAL A 758 2.79 26.27 16.83
N GLY A 759 1.84 26.34 17.76
CA GLY A 759 0.60 25.56 17.71
C GLY A 759 -0.26 25.89 16.49
N ASP A 760 -0.38 27.17 16.13
CA ASP A 760 -1.09 27.63 14.93
C ASP A 760 -0.41 27.13 13.65
N GLY A 761 0.93 27.19 13.58
CA GLY A 761 1.69 26.66 12.43
C GLY A 761 1.59 25.14 12.29
N LEU A 762 1.60 24.40 13.40
CA LEU A 762 1.37 22.94 13.39
C LEU A 762 -0.06 22.58 12.97
N ASN A 763 -1.05 23.39 13.35
CA ASN A 763 -2.43 23.25 12.86
C ASN A 763 -2.55 23.54 11.36
N GLU A 764 -1.78 24.50 10.83
CA GLU A 764 -1.72 24.75 9.38
C GLU A 764 -1.12 23.55 8.65
N VAL A 765 -0.03 22.96 9.16
CA VAL A 765 0.57 21.72 8.62
C VAL A 765 -0.42 20.55 8.69
N LYS A 766 -1.17 20.40 9.79
CA LYS A 766 -2.26 19.41 9.90
C LYS A 766 -3.34 19.64 8.84
N GLY A 767 -3.68 20.91 8.56
CA GLY A 767 -4.58 21.29 7.47
C GLY A 767 -4.06 20.88 6.10
N TYR A 768 -2.78 21.15 5.80
CA TYR A 768 -2.16 20.72 4.54
C TYR A 768 -2.11 19.20 4.39
N LEU A 769 -1.83 18.46 5.47
CA LEU A 769 -1.85 16.98 5.46
C LEU A 769 -3.25 16.44 5.20
N ALA A 770 -4.29 17.10 5.70
CA ALA A 770 -5.69 16.77 5.41
C ALA A 770 -6.12 17.16 3.99
N GLU A 771 -5.48 18.17 3.38
CA GLU A 771 -5.70 18.55 1.97
C GLU A 771 -4.97 17.64 0.96
N ILE A 772 -4.12 16.72 1.41
CA ILE A 772 -3.69 15.57 0.58
C ILE A 772 -4.88 14.60 0.50
N GLU A 773 -5.99 15.07 -0.07
CA GLU A 773 -7.14 14.25 -0.43
C GLU A 773 -6.71 13.37 -1.62
N THR A 774 -6.54 12.08 -1.36
CA THR A 774 -6.49 11.07 -2.42
C THR A 774 -7.90 10.87 -2.97
N ASP A 775 -8.05 10.78 -4.29
CA ASP A 775 -9.30 10.35 -4.92
C ASP A 775 -9.70 8.99 -4.31
N GLU A 776 -10.88 8.88 -3.68
CA GLU A 776 -11.38 7.61 -3.11
C GLU A 776 -11.35 6.48 -4.15
N ASN A 777 -11.49 6.82 -5.44
CA ASN A 777 -11.46 5.84 -6.53
C ASN A 777 -10.04 5.51 -7.02
N ASN A 778 -9.02 6.27 -6.61
CA ASN A 778 -7.63 6.05 -7.00
C ASN A 778 -6.66 6.44 -5.88
N PRO A 779 -6.64 5.69 -4.77
CA PRO A 779 -5.75 5.97 -3.64
C PRO A 779 -4.28 5.76 -4.05
N ILE A 780 -3.40 6.62 -3.53
CA ILE A 780 -1.96 6.46 -3.73
C ILE A 780 -1.46 5.37 -2.77
N VAL A 781 -0.78 4.35 -3.31
CA VAL A 781 -0.23 3.23 -2.53
C VAL A 781 1.27 3.40 -2.37
N MET A 782 1.74 3.28 -1.13
CA MET A 782 3.15 3.30 -0.76
C MET A 782 3.52 2.02 -0.02
N ILE A 783 4.55 1.30 -0.49
CA ILE A 783 5.08 0.13 0.21
C ILE A 783 6.13 0.60 1.24
N PRO A 784 5.85 0.53 2.55
CA PRO A 784 6.80 0.95 3.59
C PRO A 784 7.93 -0.08 3.76
N GLU A 785 9.09 0.34 4.28
CA GLU A 785 10.20 -0.59 4.57
C GLU A 785 9.78 -1.67 5.59
N GLU A 786 8.93 -1.31 6.55
CA GLU A 786 8.40 -2.21 7.57
C GLU A 786 7.52 -3.33 7.00
N ALA A 787 6.97 -3.17 5.79
CA ALA A 787 6.20 -4.23 5.13
C ALA A 787 7.05 -5.48 4.87
N LEU A 788 8.34 -5.31 4.55
CA LEU A 788 9.27 -6.40 4.28
C LEU A 788 9.61 -7.22 5.54
N GLU A 789 9.40 -6.64 6.72
CA GLU A 789 9.55 -7.33 8.01
C GLU A 789 8.27 -8.09 8.41
N ASN A 790 7.13 -7.78 7.78
CA ASN A 790 5.86 -8.43 8.04
C ASN A 790 5.80 -9.82 7.37
N LYS A 791 5.80 -10.87 8.21
CA LYS A 791 5.79 -12.26 7.77
C LYS A 791 4.58 -12.60 6.90
N THR A 792 3.39 -12.14 7.27
CA THR A 792 2.14 -12.41 6.53
C THR A 792 2.16 -11.77 5.15
N PHE A 793 2.62 -10.52 5.05
CA PHE A 793 2.79 -9.85 3.76
C PHE A 793 3.80 -10.60 2.88
N MET A 794 4.97 -10.93 3.42
CA MET A 794 6.01 -11.63 2.67
C MET A 794 5.63 -13.06 2.26
N GLU A 795 4.82 -13.77 3.07
CA GLU A 795 4.25 -15.07 2.70
C GLU A 795 3.27 -14.94 1.52
N GLY A 796 2.37 -13.96 1.56
CA GLY A 796 1.45 -13.67 0.44
C GLY A 796 2.19 -13.20 -0.82
N ALA A 797 3.21 -12.35 -0.65
CA ALA A 797 4.05 -11.85 -1.74
C ALA A 797 4.87 -12.97 -2.40
N GLY A 798 5.35 -13.93 -1.60
CA GLY A 798 6.14 -15.08 -2.06
C GLY A 798 5.40 -16.00 -3.02
N ILE A 799 4.05 -15.99 -3.02
CA ILE A 799 3.24 -16.73 -4.02
C ILE A 799 3.49 -16.20 -5.44
N TYR A 800 3.87 -14.93 -5.58
CA TYR A 800 4.03 -14.21 -6.83
C TYR A 800 5.49 -13.92 -7.20
N LEU A 801 6.44 -14.45 -6.44
CA LEU A 801 7.88 -14.29 -6.65
C LEU A 801 8.54 -15.67 -6.74
N SER A 802 9.63 -15.79 -7.51
CA SER A 802 10.48 -16.97 -7.43
C SER A 802 11.19 -17.07 -6.06
N ASP A 803 11.68 -18.25 -5.71
CA ASP A 803 12.42 -18.48 -4.45
C ASP A 803 13.63 -17.54 -4.30
N ASP A 804 14.29 -17.19 -5.42
CA ASP A 804 15.41 -16.25 -5.48
C ASP A 804 14.99 -14.80 -5.76
N LYS A 805 13.68 -14.55 -5.89
CA LYS A 805 13.04 -13.25 -6.16
C LYS A 805 13.51 -12.57 -7.45
N SER A 806 14.09 -13.30 -8.39
CA SER A 806 14.48 -12.79 -9.71
C SER A 806 13.32 -12.77 -10.71
N ILE A 807 12.25 -13.54 -10.46
CA ILE A 807 11.07 -13.60 -11.32
C ILE A 807 9.87 -13.12 -10.50
N ALA A 808 9.09 -12.20 -11.06
CA ALA A 808 7.79 -11.80 -10.54
C ALA A 808 6.67 -12.18 -11.50
N LYS A 809 5.54 -12.64 -10.97
CA LYS A 809 4.31 -12.84 -11.74
C LYS A 809 3.20 -11.88 -11.29
N PHE A 810 2.42 -11.39 -12.24
CA PHE A 810 1.19 -10.64 -12.01
C PHE A 810 0.05 -11.41 -12.68
N GLU A 811 -0.90 -11.88 -11.89
CA GLU A 811 -2.09 -12.55 -12.39
C GLU A 811 -3.17 -11.49 -12.67
N VAL A 812 -3.37 -11.20 -13.95
CA VAL A 812 -4.36 -10.25 -14.45
C VAL A 812 -5.69 -11.01 -14.63
N VAL A 813 -6.58 -10.83 -13.67
CA VAL A 813 -7.92 -11.45 -13.68
C VAL A 813 -8.82 -10.62 -14.59
N LEU A 814 -9.33 -11.23 -15.66
CA LEU A 814 -10.20 -10.56 -16.61
C LEU A 814 -11.67 -10.57 -16.15
N ALA A 815 -12.38 -9.47 -16.38
CA ALA A 815 -13.82 -9.36 -16.12
C ALA A 815 -14.67 -10.12 -17.16
N ILE A 816 -14.04 -10.60 -18.22
CA ILE A 816 -14.64 -11.31 -19.35
C ILE A 816 -14.07 -12.72 -19.48
N ASN A 817 -14.74 -13.58 -20.25
CA ASN A 817 -14.28 -14.97 -20.42
C ASN A 817 -12.89 -15.01 -21.08
N PRO A 818 -11.87 -15.66 -20.45
CA PRO A 818 -10.51 -15.72 -20.98
C PRO A 818 -10.40 -16.45 -22.34
N TYR A 819 -11.41 -17.24 -22.69
CA TYR A 819 -11.53 -17.90 -23.98
C TYR A 819 -12.23 -17.06 -25.07
N SER A 820 -12.82 -15.93 -24.69
CA SER A 820 -13.56 -15.05 -25.61
C SER A 820 -12.64 -14.31 -26.57
N THR A 821 -13.18 -13.93 -27.72
CA THR A 821 -12.45 -13.14 -28.73
C THR A 821 -12.06 -11.76 -28.18
N GLU A 822 -12.90 -11.18 -27.33
CA GLU A 822 -12.66 -9.92 -26.64
C GLU A 822 -11.43 -10.00 -25.72
N ALA A 823 -11.28 -11.11 -24.99
CA ALA A 823 -10.12 -11.32 -24.13
C ALA A 823 -8.81 -11.43 -24.92
N LEU A 824 -8.83 -12.05 -26.12
CA LEU A 824 -7.65 -12.14 -26.98
C LEU A 824 -7.16 -10.75 -27.42
N GLN A 825 -8.06 -9.79 -27.63
CA GLN A 825 -7.72 -8.42 -28.01
C GLN A 825 -7.08 -7.63 -26.85
N LEU A 826 -7.37 -8.01 -25.59
CA LEU A 826 -6.77 -7.38 -24.42
C LEU A 826 -5.30 -7.77 -24.22
N ILE A 827 -4.84 -8.90 -24.73
CA ILE A 827 -3.45 -9.37 -24.57
C ILE A 827 -2.45 -8.34 -25.10
N ASP A 828 -2.67 -7.81 -26.31
CA ASP A 828 -1.83 -6.77 -26.87
C ASP A 828 -1.88 -5.47 -26.05
N VAL A 829 -3.05 -5.14 -25.49
CA VAL A 829 -3.22 -3.94 -24.64
C VAL A 829 -2.45 -4.10 -23.33
N ILE A 830 -2.54 -5.27 -22.70
CA ILE A 830 -1.81 -5.62 -21.48
C ILE A 830 -0.31 -5.56 -21.74
N GLN A 831 0.20 -6.24 -22.79
CA GLN A 831 1.63 -6.23 -23.13
C GLN A 831 2.14 -4.80 -23.32
N ASN A 832 1.45 -4.00 -24.15
CA ASN A 832 1.85 -2.63 -24.42
C ASN A 832 1.83 -1.76 -23.17
N LYS A 833 0.86 -1.97 -22.27
CA LYS A 833 0.79 -1.23 -20.99
C LYS A 833 1.92 -1.63 -20.05
N VAL A 834 2.26 -2.93 -19.97
CA VAL A 834 3.42 -3.41 -19.19
C VAL A 834 4.69 -2.76 -19.72
N ASP A 835 4.93 -2.81 -21.04
CA ASP A 835 6.13 -2.24 -21.65
C ASP A 835 6.21 -0.71 -21.48
N GLU A 836 5.08 0.00 -21.54
CA GLU A 836 5.00 1.44 -21.28
C GLU A 836 5.39 1.78 -19.82
N VAL A 837 4.82 1.08 -18.85
CA VAL A 837 5.05 1.34 -17.42
C VAL A 837 6.45 0.92 -17.02
N LYS A 838 6.92 -0.23 -17.52
CA LYS A 838 8.26 -0.77 -17.27
C LYS A 838 9.37 0.22 -17.68
N GLN A 839 9.19 0.97 -18.77
CA GLN A 839 10.15 2.02 -19.18
C GLN A 839 10.28 3.19 -18.19
N GLN A 840 9.36 3.31 -17.24
CA GLN A 840 9.35 4.36 -16.20
C GLN A 840 9.78 3.83 -14.83
N THR A 841 10.17 2.56 -14.74
CA THR A 841 10.61 1.91 -13.51
C THR A 841 12.06 1.41 -13.64
N ILE A 842 12.59 0.85 -12.56
CA ILE A 842 13.89 0.18 -12.54
C ILE A 842 13.93 -1.07 -13.44
N PHE A 843 12.78 -1.57 -13.87
CA PHE A 843 12.64 -2.76 -14.70
C PHE A 843 12.77 -2.47 -16.20
N GLU A 844 13.20 -1.27 -16.62
CA GLU A 844 13.26 -0.86 -18.04
C GLU A 844 13.96 -1.87 -18.98
N ASN A 845 14.99 -2.58 -18.48
CA ASN A 845 15.76 -3.57 -19.22
C ASN A 845 15.37 -5.02 -18.87
N SER A 846 14.31 -5.23 -18.09
CA SER A 846 13.79 -6.55 -17.75
C SER A 846 12.95 -7.12 -18.88
N GLU A 847 13.06 -8.43 -19.08
CA GLU A 847 12.20 -9.15 -20.00
C GLU A 847 10.81 -9.34 -19.38
N SER A 848 9.76 -9.15 -20.17
CA SER A 848 8.38 -9.35 -19.72
C SER A 848 7.60 -10.13 -20.76
N LEU A 849 6.98 -11.22 -20.31
CA LEU A 849 6.26 -12.18 -21.15
C LEU A 849 4.82 -12.35 -20.64
N LEU A 850 3.89 -12.67 -21.54
CA LEU A 850 2.49 -12.96 -21.17
C LEU A 850 2.21 -14.45 -21.30
N GLY A 851 1.78 -15.08 -20.21
CA GLY A 851 1.30 -16.45 -20.14
C GLY A 851 -0.20 -16.56 -19.88
N GLY A 852 -0.66 -17.78 -19.66
CA GLY A 852 -2.07 -18.11 -19.48
C GLY A 852 -2.80 -18.38 -20.80
N ILE A 853 -3.97 -19.01 -20.70
CA ILE A 853 -4.69 -19.55 -21.88
C ILE A 853 -5.10 -18.48 -22.89
N THR A 854 -5.44 -17.28 -22.41
CA THR A 854 -5.77 -16.14 -23.26
C THR A 854 -4.57 -15.72 -24.13
N SER A 855 -3.38 -15.68 -23.55
CA SER A 855 -2.13 -15.38 -24.27
C SER A 855 -1.78 -16.49 -25.25
N THR A 856 -1.91 -17.76 -24.84
CA THR A 856 -1.71 -18.91 -25.73
C THR A 856 -2.67 -18.90 -26.91
N ASN A 857 -3.94 -18.55 -26.70
CA ASN A 857 -4.92 -18.42 -27.77
C ASN A 857 -4.63 -17.23 -28.70
N ASN A 858 -4.10 -16.11 -28.18
CA ASN A 858 -3.65 -14.97 -28.99
C ASN A 858 -2.44 -15.37 -29.86
N ASP A 859 -1.45 -16.06 -29.29
CA ASP A 859 -0.31 -16.61 -30.04
C ASP A 859 -0.76 -17.59 -31.13
N LEU A 860 -1.68 -18.50 -30.80
CA LEU A 860 -2.28 -19.42 -31.77
C LEU A 860 -3.03 -18.66 -32.88
N GLN A 861 -3.72 -17.57 -32.56
CA GLN A 861 -4.39 -16.73 -33.56
C GLN A 861 -3.39 -16.10 -34.52
N ASN A 862 -2.34 -15.48 -34.01
CA ASN A 862 -1.29 -14.84 -34.81
C ASN A 862 -0.59 -15.83 -35.74
N VAL A 863 -0.19 -16.99 -35.20
CA VAL A 863 0.48 -18.05 -35.96
C VAL A 863 -0.47 -18.68 -36.99
N SER A 864 -1.71 -18.94 -36.59
CA SER A 864 -2.74 -19.50 -37.47
C SER A 864 -3.01 -18.59 -38.66
N ASP A 865 -3.16 -17.28 -38.45
CA ASP A 865 -3.53 -16.35 -39.52
C ASP A 865 -2.41 -16.14 -40.54
N GLU A 866 -1.16 -16.06 -40.07
CA GLU A 866 0.01 -15.98 -40.95
C GLU A 866 0.16 -17.25 -41.80
N ASP A 867 0.03 -18.42 -41.19
CA ASP A 867 0.30 -19.68 -41.87
C ASP A 867 -0.89 -20.21 -42.68
N TYR A 868 -2.13 -19.91 -42.26
CA TYR A 868 -3.35 -20.19 -43.03
C TYR A 868 -3.25 -19.58 -44.42
N SER A 869 -2.92 -18.29 -44.49
CA SER A 869 -2.83 -17.55 -45.75
C SER A 869 -1.76 -18.14 -46.68
N LYS A 870 -0.58 -18.47 -46.14
CA LYS A 870 0.50 -19.11 -46.90
C LYS A 870 0.08 -20.49 -47.42
N THR A 871 -0.52 -21.30 -46.56
CA THR A 871 -0.91 -22.68 -46.89
C THR A 871 -2.01 -22.73 -47.95
N VAL A 872 -3.03 -21.87 -47.84
CA VAL A 872 -4.07 -21.72 -48.87
C VAL A 872 -3.47 -21.36 -50.22
N VAL A 873 -2.51 -20.42 -50.26
CA VAL A 873 -1.81 -20.03 -51.49
C VAL A 873 -1.02 -21.19 -52.08
N TYR A 874 -0.27 -21.94 -51.26
CA TYR A 874 0.50 -23.10 -51.71
C TYR A 874 -0.41 -24.21 -52.25
N MET A 875 -1.52 -24.48 -51.58
CA MET A 875 -2.50 -25.47 -52.02
C MET A 875 -3.14 -25.06 -53.35
N ILE A 876 -3.62 -23.82 -53.48
CA ILE A 876 -4.19 -23.29 -54.73
C ILE A 876 -3.15 -23.36 -55.85
N ALA A 877 -1.90 -22.97 -55.59
CA ALA A 877 -0.83 -23.01 -56.59
C ALA A 877 -0.51 -24.46 -57.02
N GLY A 878 -0.39 -25.39 -56.08
CA GLY A 878 -0.15 -26.80 -56.36
C GLY A 878 -1.27 -27.42 -57.19
N ILE A 879 -2.51 -27.16 -56.79
CA ILE A 879 -3.72 -27.55 -57.49
C ILE A 879 -3.80 -26.93 -58.90
N PHE A 880 -3.48 -25.64 -59.02
CA PHE A 880 -3.47 -24.93 -60.29
C PHE A 880 -2.45 -25.55 -61.26
N ILE A 881 -1.23 -25.84 -60.79
CA ILE A 881 -0.17 -26.45 -61.59
C ILE A 881 -0.60 -27.84 -62.07
N ILE A 882 -1.12 -28.69 -61.19
CA ILE A 882 -1.56 -30.03 -61.60
C ILE A 882 -2.74 -29.94 -62.57
N LEU A 883 -3.72 -29.05 -62.34
CA LEU A 883 -4.82 -28.85 -63.29
C LEU A 883 -4.35 -28.37 -64.66
N ILE A 884 -3.33 -27.50 -64.73
CA ILE A 884 -2.73 -27.10 -66.01
C ILE A 884 -2.20 -28.33 -66.75
N ILE A 885 -1.48 -29.20 -66.04
CA ILE A 885 -0.89 -30.41 -66.64
C ILE A 885 -2.00 -31.38 -67.10
N LEU A 886 -3.02 -31.57 -66.27
CA LEU A 886 -4.11 -32.52 -66.52
C LEU A 886 -5.05 -32.06 -67.64
N LEU A 887 -5.57 -30.84 -67.52
CA LEU A 887 -6.52 -30.28 -68.48
C LEU A 887 -5.85 -29.69 -69.72
N ARG A 888 -4.52 -29.54 -69.69
CA ARG A 888 -3.72 -28.89 -70.75
C ARG A 888 -4.32 -27.53 -71.09
N SER A 889 -4.57 -26.74 -70.07
CA SER A 889 -5.22 -25.43 -70.17
C SER A 889 -4.81 -24.57 -68.99
N ILE A 890 -4.61 -23.28 -69.21
CA ILE A 890 -4.48 -22.28 -68.14
C ILE A 890 -5.84 -21.66 -67.81
N ILE A 891 -6.75 -21.57 -68.78
CA ILE A 891 -8.05 -20.90 -68.59
C ILE A 891 -9.02 -21.76 -67.80
N MET A 892 -9.11 -23.07 -68.07
CA MET A 892 -10.01 -23.96 -67.32
C MET A 892 -9.68 -23.96 -65.82
N PRO A 893 -8.43 -24.16 -65.39
CA PRO A 893 -8.10 -24.15 -63.96
C PRO A 893 -8.47 -22.86 -63.24
N ILE A 894 -8.33 -21.68 -63.88
CA ILE A 894 -8.64 -20.38 -63.26
C ILE A 894 -10.09 -20.33 -62.79
N TYR A 895 -11.06 -20.59 -63.68
CA TYR A 895 -12.46 -20.47 -63.29
C TYR A 895 -12.94 -21.69 -62.48
N LEU A 896 -12.28 -22.86 -62.56
CA LEU A 896 -12.58 -23.99 -61.68
C LEU A 896 -12.17 -23.67 -60.24
N ILE A 897 -10.96 -23.15 -60.02
CA ILE A 897 -10.50 -22.71 -58.71
C ILE A 897 -11.35 -21.53 -58.21
N GLY A 898 -11.61 -20.54 -59.06
CA GLY A 898 -12.49 -19.42 -58.70
C GLY A 898 -13.89 -19.88 -58.28
N SER A 899 -14.44 -20.90 -58.94
CA SER A 899 -15.71 -21.49 -58.55
C SER A 899 -15.66 -22.21 -57.20
N LEU A 900 -14.53 -22.87 -56.87
CA LEU A 900 -14.33 -23.51 -55.56
C LEU A 900 -14.21 -22.48 -54.44
N VAL A 901 -13.44 -21.41 -54.66
CA VAL A 901 -13.27 -20.32 -53.69
C VAL A 901 -14.61 -19.63 -53.39
N ILE A 902 -15.41 -19.32 -54.40
CA ILE A 902 -16.77 -18.76 -54.20
C ILE A 902 -17.62 -19.74 -53.38
N THR A 903 -17.54 -21.03 -53.68
CA THR A 903 -18.31 -22.06 -52.98
C THR A 903 -17.89 -22.17 -51.52
N TYR A 904 -16.58 -22.14 -51.25
CA TYR A 904 -16.02 -22.18 -49.90
C TYR A 904 -16.56 -21.02 -49.05
N PHE A 905 -16.38 -19.77 -49.48
CA PHE A 905 -16.87 -18.62 -48.72
C PHE A 905 -18.39 -18.60 -48.58
N THR A 906 -19.13 -19.03 -49.60
CA THR A 906 -20.59 -19.16 -49.49
C THR A 906 -20.98 -20.20 -48.44
N SER A 907 -20.22 -21.29 -48.33
CA SER A 907 -20.50 -22.37 -47.37
C SER A 907 -20.13 -21.98 -45.95
N MET A 908 -19.02 -21.26 -45.77
CA MET A 908 -18.64 -20.63 -44.51
C MET A 908 -19.72 -19.66 -44.04
N ALA A 909 -20.21 -18.79 -44.91
CA ALA A 909 -21.30 -17.87 -44.60
C ALA A 909 -22.58 -18.57 -44.14
N PHE A 910 -22.98 -19.66 -44.80
CA PHE A 910 -24.12 -20.44 -44.33
C PHE A 910 -23.86 -21.14 -42.99
N ALA A 911 -22.63 -21.61 -42.74
CA ALA A 911 -22.28 -22.19 -41.46
C ALA A 911 -22.30 -21.13 -40.34
N GLU A 912 -21.77 -19.94 -40.58
CA GLU A 912 -21.82 -18.82 -39.64
C GLU A 912 -23.27 -18.46 -39.29
N ILE A 913 -24.16 -18.36 -40.30
CA ILE A 913 -25.61 -18.17 -40.05
C ILE A 913 -26.19 -19.25 -39.14
N ILE A 914 -25.76 -20.51 -39.30
CA ILE A 914 -26.28 -21.63 -38.49
C ILE A 914 -25.71 -21.61 -37.07
N PHE A 915 -24.41 -21.47 -36.91
CA PHE A 915 -23.74 -21.63 -35.60
C PHE A 915 -23.72 -20.32 -34.81
N VAL A 916 -23.37 -19.21 -35.45
CA VAL A 916 -23.26 -17.92 -34.79
C VAL A 916 -24.65 -17.27 -34.67
N ASN A 917 -25.31 -17.00 -35.80
CA ASN A 917 -26.56 -16.21 -35.76
C ASN A 917 -27.78 -16.99 -35.22
N VAL A 918 -27.82 -18.31 -35.39
CA VAL A 918 -28.97 -19.14 -34.98
C VAL A 918 -28.74 -19.90 -33.67
N LEU A 919 -27.55 -20.47 -33.46
CA LEU A 919 -27.24 -21.24 -32.26
C LEU A 919 -26.54 -20.41 -31.16
N GLY A 920 -26.00 -19.24 -31.48
CA GLY A 920 -25.45 -18.29 -30.50
C GLY A 920 -24.03 -18.59 -30.04
N PHE A 921 -23.23 -19.33 -30.82
CA PHE A 921 -21.81 -19.50 -30.57
C PHE A 921 -21.03 -18.21 -30.87
N ASP A 922 -19.91 -17.98 -30.19
CA ASP A 922 -19.08 -16.77 -30.34
C ASP A 922 -18.49 -16.62 -31.76
N GLY A 923 -18.35 -17.73 -32.48
CA GLY A 923 -17.80 -17.78 -33.82
C GLY A 923 -17.78 -19.20 -34.36
N LEU A 924 -17.27 -19.37 -35.59
CA LEU A 924 -16.87 -20.71 -36.05
C LEU A 924 -15.54 -21.07 -35.38
N THR A 925 -15.35 -22.33 -34.96
CA THR A 925 -14.07 -22.75 -34.37
C THR A 925 -12.94 -22.40 -35.33
N TRP A 926 -11.87 -21.80 -34.83
CA TRP A 926 -10.73 -21.32 -35.61
C TRP A 926 -10.08 -22.37 -36.55
N ALA A 927 -10.19 -23.67 -36.25
CA ALA A 927 -9.70 -24.74 -37.12
C ALA A 927 -10.61 -25.00 -38.35
N VAL A 928 -11.87 -24.58 -38.30
CA VAL A 928 -12.90 -24.87 -39.31
C VAL A 928 -12.57 -24.24 -40.67
N PRO A 929 -12.21 -22.95 -40.79
CA PRO A 929 -11.87 -22.34 -42.08
C PRO A 929 -10.80 -23.14 -42.83
N PHE A 930 -9.71 -23.51 -42.14
CA PHE A 930 -8.60 -24.26 -42.72
C PHE A 930 -9.04 -25.62 -43.25
N PHE A 931 -9.57 -26.47 -42.38
CA PHE A 931 -9.89 -27.83 -42.77
C PHE A 931 -11.07 -27.88 -43.75
N ALA A 932 -12.07 -27.01 -43.61
CA ALA A 932 -13.15 -26.92 -44.58
C ALA A 932 -12.65 -26.45 -45.94
N PHE A 933 -11.72 -25.48 -46.00
CA PHE A 933 -11.09 -25.05 -47.26
C PHE A 933 -10.34 -26.21 -47.92
N VAL A 934 -9.48 -26.89 -47.17
CA VAL A 934 -8.68 -28.01 -47.66
C VAL A 934 -9.60 -29.11 -48.18
N MET A 935 -10.62 -29.48 -47.42
CA MET A 935 -11.57 -30.52 -47.79
C MET A 935 -12.40 -30.15 -49.01
N LEU A 936 -12.98 -28.95 -49.06
CA LEU A 936 -13.78 -28.51 -50.20
C LEU A 936 -12.93 -28.35 -51.46
N THR A 937 -11.69 -27.88 -51.33
CA THR A 937 -10.82 -27.68 -52.49
C THR A 937 -10.30 -29.02 -53.00
N ALA A 938 -9.88 -29.93 -52.11
CA ALA A 938 -9.41 -31.27 -52.50
C ALA A 938 -10.53 -32.16 -53.05
N LEU A 939 -11.74 -32.12 -52.49
CA LEU A 939 -12.84 -32.98 -52.92
C LEU A 939 -13.66 -32.35 -54.04
N GLY A 940 -13.86 -31.03 -54.00
CA GLY A 940 -14.62 -30.31 -55.02
C GLY A 940 -13.92 -30.32 -56.37
N ILE A 941 -12.59 -30.24 -56.41
CA ILE A 941 -11.84 -30.22 -57.67
C ILE A 941 -12.02 -31.49 -58.49
N ASP A 942 -12.16 -32.65 -57.85
CA ASP A 942 -12.29 -33.94 -58.53
C ASP A 942 -13.49 -33.94 -59.48
N TYR A 943 -14.62 -33.42 -59.03
CA TYR A 943 -15.83 -33.35 -59.84
C TYR A 943 -15.67 -32.42 -61.05
N SER A 944 -14.92 -31.33 -60.84
CA SER A 944 -14.52 -30.43 -61.91
C SER A 944 -13.60 -31.09 -62.93
N ILE A 945 -12.61 -31.86 -62.47
CA ILE A 945 -11.72 -32.65 -63.34
C ILE A 945 -12.54 -33.65 -64.14
N PHE A 946 -13.45 -34.39 -63.51
CA PHE A 946 -14.30 -35.37 -64.19
C PHE A 946 -15.18 -34.74 -65.28
N LEU A 947 -15.85 -33.63 -64.98
CA LEU A 947 -16.66 -32.92 -65.96
C LEU A 947 -15.82 -32.39 -67.13
N MET A 948 -14.66 -31.81 -66.83
CA MET A 948 -13.80 -31.19 -67.84
C MET A 948 -12.99 -32.18 -68.66
N ASP A 949 -12.56 -33.29 -68.08
CA ASP A 949 -11.93 -34.39 -68.82
C ASP A 949 -12.94 -34.97 -69.82
N ARG A 950 -14.21 -35.14 -69.41
CA ARG A 950 -15.27 -35.58 -70.31
C ARG A 950 -15.61 -34.55 -71.38
N PHE A 951 -15.57 -33.27 -71.07
CA PHE A 951 -15.70 -32.19 -72.06
C PHE A 951 -14.56 -32.23 -73.09
N ASN A 952 -13.32 -32.45 -72.62
CA ASN A 952 -12.13 -32.56 -73.45
C ASN A 952 -12.15 -33.80 -74.37
N GLU A 953 -12.79 -34.89 -73.96
CA GLU A 953 -13.01 -36.06 -74.81
C GLU A 953 -13.89 -35.75 -76.03
N TYR A 954 -14.85 -34.82 -75.88
CA TYR A 954 -15.74 -34.37 -76.94
C TYR A 954 -15.26 -33.09 -77.64
N ARG A 955 -14.00 -32.69 -77.47
CA ARG A 955 -13.43 -31.45 -78.05
C ARG A 955 -13.52 -31.34 -79.57
N GLU A 956 -13.69 -32.46 -80.28
CA GLU A 956 -13.85 -32.49 -81.74
C GLU A 956 -15.27 -32.11 -82.19
N ALA A 957 -16.24 -32.16 -81.29
CA ALA A 957 -17.61 -31.70 -81.53
C ALA A 957 -17.72 -30.16 -81.37
N ASN A 958 -18.88 -29.60 -81.72
CA ASN A 958 -19.18 -28.19 -81.43
C ASN A 958 -19.13 -27.95 -79.91
N LEU A 959 -18.54 -26.83 -79.46
CA LEU A 959 -18.41 -26.43 -78.05
C LEU A 959 -19.67 -26.70 -77.21
N LYS A 960 -20.84 -26.34 -77.76
CA LYS A 960 -22.14 -26.57 -77.10
C LYS A 960 -22.44 -28.05 -76.95
N GLU A 961 -22.28 -28.80 -78.03
CA GLU A 961 -22.58 -30.23 -78.05
C GLU A 961 -21.63 -31.00 -77.12
N ALA A 962 -20.35 -30.65 -77.13
CA ALA A 962 -19.35 -31.19 -76.23
C ALA A 962 -19.74 -30.97 -74.77
N MET A 963 -20.05 -29.72 -74.37
CA MET A 963 -20.39 -29.39 -72.99
C MET A 963 -21.71 -30.05 -72.54
N ILE A 964 -22.77 -29.98 -73.35
CA ILE A 964 -24.07 -30.58 -73.00
C ILE A 964 -23.98 -32.10 -72.93
N THR A 965 -23.17 -32.73 -73.78
CA THR A 965 -22.95 -34.18 -73.73
C THR A 965 -22.15 -34.57 -72.50
N ALA A 966 -21.12 -33.81 -72.13
CA ALA A 966 -20.38 -34.00 -70.89
C ALA A 966 -21.33 -33.91 -69.67
N MET A 967 -22.13 -32.85 -69.60
CA MET A 967 -23.12 -32.61 -68.54
C MET A 967 -24.11 -33.76 -68.38
N LYS A 968 -24.69 -34.28 -69.48
CA LYS A 968 -25.64 -35.39 -69.44
C LYS A 968 -25.02 -36.67 -68.93
N LYS A 969 -23.78 -36.98 -69.35
CA LYS A 969 -23.10 -38.22 -68.97
C LYS A 969 -22.52 -38.17 -67.57
N MET A 970 -21.98 -37.02 -67.16
CA MET A 970 -21.34 -36.87 -65.85
C MET A 970 -22.31 -36.54 -64.73
N GLY A 971 -23.47 -35.93 -65.00
CA GLY A 971 -24.38 -35.49 -63.95
C GLY A 971 -24.88 -36.58 -63.01
N THR A 972 -25.22 -37.77 -63.52
CA THR A 972 -25.66 -38.90 -62.67
C THR A 972 -24.51 -39.43 -61.81
N VAL A 973 -23.29 -39.40 -62.36
CA VAL A 973 -22.07 -39.85 -61.70
C VAL A 973 -21.70 -38.90 -60.58
N ILE A 974 -21.62 -37.59 -60.88
CA ILE A 974 -21.27 -36.54 -59.91
C ILE A 974 -22.29 -36.45 -58.78
N ILE A 975 -23.60 -36.55 -59.05
CA ILE A 975 -24.61 -36.57 -57.98
C ILE A 975 -24.47 -37.79 -57.08
N SER A 976 -24.20 -38.97 -57.65
CA SER A 976 -24.02 -40.19 -56.85
C SER A 976 -22.79 -40.09 -55.96
N ALA A 977 -21.70 -39.54 -56.50
CA ALA A 977 -20.48 -39.26 -55.76
C ALA A 977 -20.70 -38.23 -54.64
N ALA A 978 -21.38 -37.12 -54.93
CA ALA A 978 -21.71 -36.08 -53.96
C ALA A 978 -22.61 -36.60 -52.84
N VAL A 979 -23.53 -37.52 -53.12
CA VAL A 979 -24.36 -38.16 -52.08
C VAL A 979 -23.55 -39.10 -51.19
N ILE A 980 -22.60 -39.85 -51.75
CA ILE A 980 -21.74 -40.75 -50.96
C ILE A 980 -20.81 -39.96 -50.06
N LEU A 981 -20.13 -38.97 -50.65
CA LEU A 981 -19.19 -38.13 -49.94
C LEU A 981 -19.93 -37.20 -48.96
N GLY A 982 -21.11 -36.69 -49.32
CA GLY A 982 -22.01 -36.06 -48.35
C GLY A 982 -22.50 -37.04 -47.28
N GLY A 983 -22.63 -38.33 -47.58
CA GLY A 983 -22.90 -39.35 -46.57
C GLY A 983 -21.74 -39.50 -45.57
N THR A 984 -20.49 -39.50 -46.05
CA THR A 984 -19.32 -39.65 -45.17
C THR A 984 -19.15 -38.47 -44.22
N PHE A 985 -19.33 -37.24 -44.71
CA PHE A 985 -19.32 -36.06 -43.82
C PHE A 985 -20.58 -35.96 -42.97
N GLY A 986 -21.75 -36.37 -43.49
CA GLY A 986 -22.99 -36.42 -42.70
C GLY A 986 -22.91 -37.36 -41.50
N ALA A 987 -22.12 -38.43 -41.61
CA ALA A 987 -21.86 -39.36 -40.52
C ALA A 987 -20.98 -38.78 -39.39
N MET A 988 -20.36 -37.60 -39.60
CA MET A 988 -19.59 -36.87 -38.61
C MET A 988 -20.42 -35.91 -37.77
N LEU A 989 -21.63 -35.54 -38.21
CA LEU A 989 -22.53 -34.67 -37.45
C LEU A 989 -22.87 -35.18 -36.03
N PRO A 990 -23.04 -36.50 -35.77
CA PRO A 990 -23.28 -37.01 -34.42
C PRO A 990 -22.00 -37.28 -33.61
N SER A 991 -20.84 -36.68 -33.98
CA SER A 991 -19.56 -36.93 -33.29
C SER A 991 -19.55 -36.43 -31.84
N GLY A 992 -20.29 -35.34 -31.54
CA GLY A 992 -20.26 -34.68 -30.24
C GLY A 992 -19.14 -33.64 -30.08
N VAL A 993 -18.32 -33.43 -31.12
CA VAL A 993 -17.25 -32.41 -31.13
C VAL A 993 -17.66 -31.27 -32.05
N LEU A 994 -17.66 -30.04 -31.54
CA LEU A 994 -18.17 -28.86 -32.25
C LEU A 994 -17.41 -28.59 -33.55
N SER A 995 -16.07 -28.53 -33.50
CA SER A 995 -15.22 -28.30 -34.68
C SER A 995 -15.47 -29.33 -35.80
N ILE A 996 -15.59 -30.61 -35.47
CA ILE A 996 -15.90 -31.68 -36.44
C ILE A 996 -17.27 -31.44 -37.08
N LEU A 997 -18.27 -31.12 -36.27
CA LEU A 997 -19.65 -30.88 -36.70
C LEU A 997 -19.71 -29.67 -37.64
N GLN A 998 -19.02 -28.57 -37.29
CA GLN A 998 -18.92 -27.37 -38.12
C GLN A 998 -18.20 -27.65 -39.45
N ILE A 999 -17.04 -28.31 -39.43
CA ILE A 999 -16.29 -28.72 -40.64
C ILE A 999 -17.16 -29.59 -41.55
N ALA A 1000 -17.82 -30.60 -40.98
CA ALA A 1000 -18.73 -31.46 -41.73
C ALA A 1000 -19.86 -30.66 -42.37
N THR A 1001 -20.44 -29.70 -41.63
CA THR A 1001 -21.53 -28.85 -42.12
C THR A 1001 -21.06 -27.96 -43.29
N VAL A 1002 -19.93 -27.27 -43.15
CA VAL A 1002 -19.36 -26.44 -44.23
C VAL A 1002 -19.07 -27.29 -45.46
N VAL A 1003 -18.44 -28.46 -45.28
CA VAL A 1003 -18.11 -29.36 -46.39
C VAL A 1003 -19.38 -29.89 -47.07
N LEU A 1004 -20.41 -30.26 -46.32
CA LEU A 1004 -21.69 -30.71 -46.87
C LEU A 1004 -22.39 -29.64 -47.71
N ILE A 1005 -22.48 -28.43 -47.17
CA ILE A 1005 -23.07 -27.28 -47.87
C ILE A 1005 -22.26 -27.00 -49.14
N GLY A 1006 -20.93 -26.97 -49.02
CA GLY A 1006 -20.06 -26.68 -50.16
C GLY A 1006 -20.11 -27.74 -51.25
N LEU A 1007 -20.13 -29.03 -50.90
CA LEU A 1007 -20.29 -30.10 -51.89
C LEU A 1007 -21.65 -30.04 -52.59
N PHE A 1008 -22.72 -29.75 -51.83
CA PHE A 1008 -24.05 -29.56 -52.37
C PHE A 1008 -24.10 -28.37 -53.35
N LEU A 1009 -23.61 -27.20 -52.92
CA LEU A 1009 -23.52 -26.00 -53.75
C LEU A 1009 -22.65 -26.25 -54.98
N TYR A 1010 -21.52 -26.94 -54.83
CA TYR A 1010 -20.63 -27.21 -55.94
C TYR A 1010 -21.29 -28.12 -56.99
N ALA A 1011 -21.86 -29.24 -56.55
CA ALA A 1011 -22.45 -30.24 -57.42
C ALA A 1011 -23.77 -29.78 -58.07
N ILE A 1012 -24.58 -28.96 -57.40
CA ILE A 1012 -25.94 -28.61 -57.85
C ILE A 1012 -26.03 -27.19 -58.41
N VAL A 1013 -25.16 -26.28 -57.98
CA VAL A 1013 -25.19 -24.88 -58.40
C VAL A 1013 -24.00 -24.58 -59.32
N MET A 1014 -22.77 -24.74 -58.85
CA MET A 1014 -21.59 -24.27 -59.58
C MET A 1014 -21.29 -25.08 -60.84
N LEU A 1015 -21.14 -26.39 -60.73
CA LEU A 1015 -20.84 -27.25 -61.88
C LEU A 1015 -21.92 -27.18 -62.98
N PRO A 1016 -23.23 -27.22 -62.67
CA PRO A 1016 -24.24 -27.24 -63.71
C PRO A 1016 -24.69 -25.88 -64.24
N LEU A 1017 -24.46 -24.78 -63.50
CA LEU A 1017 -24.88 -23.44 -63.91
C LEU A 1017 -23.71 -22.51 -64.23
N PHE A 1018 -22.70 -22.44 -63.37
CA PHE A 1018 -21.57 -21.52 -63.52
C PHE A 1018 -20.57 -21.99 -64.58
N ILE A 1019 -20.13 -23.25 -64.50
CA ILE A 1019 -19.10 -23.81 -65.40
C ILE A 1019 -19.48 -23.77 -66.89
N PRO A 1020 -20.70 -24.15 -67.33
CA PRO A 1020 -21.06 -24.08 -68.75
C PRO A 1020 -21.10 -22.64 -69.27
N VAL A 1021 -21.41 -21.66 -68.42
CA VAL A 1021 -21.35 -20.23 -68.77
C VAL A 1021 -19.90 -19.81 -69.00
N MET A 1022 -18.97 -20.22 -68.13
CA MET A 1022 -17.54 -19.93 -68.30
C MET A 1022 -16.97 -20.59 -69.55
N VAL A 1023 -17.30 -21.87 -69.80
CA VAL A 1023 -16.90 -22.56 -71.04
C VAL A 1023 -17.41 -21.80 -72.27
N LYS A 1024 -18.67 -21.33 -72.26
CA LYS A 1024 -19.23 -20.53 -73.35
C LYS A 1024 -18.53 -19.18 -73.51
N LEU A 1025 -18.25 -18.48 -72.40
CA LEU A 1025 -17.65 -17.15 -72.38
C LEU A 1025 -16.23 -17.16 -72.94
N PHE A 1026 -15.42 -18.15 -72.53
CA PHE A 1026 -14.03 -18.29 -73.00
C PHE A 1026 -13.91 -18.98 -74.36
N GLY A 1027 -14.95 -19.66 -74.86
CA GLY A 1027 -14.97 -20.22 -76.22
C GLY A 1027 -13.80 -21.17 -76.48
N ASN A 1028 -13.05 -20.93 -77.55
CA ASN A 1028 -11.86 -21.74 -77.87
C ASN A 1028 -10.64 -21.43 -76.98
N ALA A 1029 -10.66 -20.33 -76.21
CA ALA A 1029 -9.58 -20.01 -75.27
C ALA A 1029 -9.51 -21.01 -74.10
N ASN A 1030 -10.55 -21.82 -73.90
CA ASN A 1030 -10.53 -22.90 -72.92
C ASN A 1030 -9.35 -23.87 -73.08
N TRP A 1031 -8.70 -23.99 -74.25
CA TRP A 1031 -7.51 -24.85 -74.43
C TRP A 1031 -6.19 -24.08 -74.53
N TRP A 1032 -6.21 -22.77 -74.29
CA TRP A 1032 -4.99 -21.98 -74.32
C TRP A 1032 -4.09 -22.30 -73.12
N PRO A 1033 -2.75 -22.36 -73.30
CA PRO A 1033 -1.95 -22.17 -74.52
C PRO A 1033 -1.73 -23.45 -75.34
N PHE A 1034 -2.16 -24.61 -74.85
CA PHE A 1034 -1.87 -25.92 -75.40
C PHE A 1034 -2.79 -26.32 -76.56
N ASN A 1035 -3.12 -25.35 -77.41
CA ASN A 1035 -3.89 -25.59 -78.62
C ASN A 1035 -3.19 -26.66 -79.45
N TYR A 1036 -3.80 -27.84 -79.56
CA TYR A 1036 -3.42 -28.79 -80.59
C TYR A 1036 -3.75 -28.15 -81.93
N LYS A 1037 -2.72 -27.80 -82.71
CA LYS A 1037 -2.90 -27.56 -84.14
C LYS A 1037 -3.58 -28.81 -84.71
N LYS A 1038 -4.70 -28.60 -85.39
CA LYS A 1038 -5.40 -29.64 -86.16
C LYS A 1038 -4.44 -30.43 -87.03
#